data_AF-A0A6A5LH53-F1
#
_entry.id   AF-A0A6A5LH53-F1
#
_cell.length_a   1.000
_cell.length_b   1.000
_cell.length_c   1.000
_cell.angle_alpha   90.00
_cell.angle_beta   90.00
_cell.angle_gamma   90.00
#
_symmetry.space_group_name_H-M   'P 1'
#
loop_
_entity.id
_entity.type
_entity.pdbx_description
1 polymer ?
#
loop_
_entity_poly.entity_id
_entity_poly.type
_entity_poly.pdbx_seq_one_letter_code
_entity_poly.pdbx_strand_id
1 'polypeptide(L)'
;MGNERTLLPPLYEKIWEKHTFSRVMDSLILMLLVILIGYRVCSHNINTFPWFIALLCESWFTFTWFVTISTKWTPSHTITYINRLFLRVPEPELPLLDIFVTTADPVLEPPIITINTVLSLLSLDYPTNKLACYVSDDGCSPITFYALLQASIFAHIWIPFCKKYNVQVRAPFRYFSSDEDTANNNDLPEFKQEWLRMKEEYEQLSSKIQNAAQNSIPLVGEFEAFSKTQLRNHPTIIKVIWENNEAVSSVVPHLIYISREKRPQHSHHYKAGAMNVLTRVSGLMTNAPFMLNVDCDMYVSNPKIVLHALCVLLDPKGEKEVAFAQCPQRFYDALKDDPFGNQLVALPLYIGGGFAGLQGIIYAGTNCFHRRKVIYGISPDHDIQNRNKDHCVTNETLSEKVIIQKFGASKVFGESAAHTLEGKTFTPNDNHCKSLDLEAASEVASCGYEYCTAWGKQVGWIYGSTSEDVLTGLKFHTKGWRSELCTTDPIAFRGCTPQDNIGQMSQHKRWASGLLDIFLSKHCPIFGTLFGKLQLRECFAYIWITNWALRSIPEICYAVLPAYCIITNSSFLPNKEPGLWIPATLFVLYNISTLTEQLKSGMSIKTWWNNQRMGRITTMNSCFFGFLTILLKHLRISEAVFEITKKEQPSSSEGSDENVGRFIFNESPIFLTGTTILLVQLTALCINLLRWQPLQGVGEVFCSAYVIMCYLPFLKGLFRKGKYGIPLSTICKSMVLTFLFVHFCSRSTITG
;
A
#
# COMPACT_ATOMS: atom_id res chain seq x y z
N MET A 1 39.60 -0.87 -15.80
CA MET A 1 38.75 0.31 -15.53
C MET A 1 38.12 0.29 -14.12
N GLY A 2 38.81 -0.21 -13.09
CA GLY A 2 38.21 -0.40 -11.75
C GLY A 2 38.43 0.73 -10.73
N ASN A 3 39.39 1.64 -10.96
CA ASN A 3 39.85 2.59 -9.94
C ASN A 3 39.35 4.05 -10.10
N GLU A 4 38.70 4.42 -11.20
CA GLU A 4 38.23 5.81 -11.41
C GLU A 4 36.80 6.06 -10.90
N ARG A 5 35.96 5.02 -10.76
CA ARG A 5 34.56 5.18 -10.30
C ARG A 5 34.43 5.60 -8.82
N THR A 6 35.47 5.45 -8.01
CA THR A 6 35.47 5.82 -6.58
C THR A 6 35.75 7.30 -6.28
N LEU A 7 36.12 8.09 -7.29
CA LEU A 7 36.40 9.54 -7.15
C LEU A 7 35.21 10.45 -7.46
N LEU A 8 34.13 9.90 -8.03
CA LEU A 8 32.93 10.68 -8.39
C LEU A 8 32.03 10.88 -7.17
N PRO A 9 31.39 12.07 -7.04
CA PRO A 9 30.46 12.34 -5.96
C PRO A 9 29.26 11.37 -5.98
N PRO A 10 28.64 11.11 -4.82
CA PRO A 10 27.51 10.19 -4.72
C PRO A 10 26.32 10.68 -5.55
N LEU A 11 25.55 9.75 -6.11
CA LEU A 11 24.37 10.08 -6.91
C LEU A 11 23.17 10.43 -6.02
N TYR A 12 23.17 9.99 -4.77
CA TYR A 12 22.19 10.35 -3.77
C TYR A 12 22.83 10.46 -2.38
N GLU A 13 22.20 11.24 -1.51
CA GLU A 13 22.58 11.40 -0.12
C GLU A 13 21.39 11.09 0.78
N LYS A 14 21.66 10.44 1.92
CA LYS A 14 20.67 10.15 2.93
C LYS A 14 20.85 11.12 4.08
N ILE A 15 19.79 11.84 4.44
CA ILE A 15 19.81 12.88 5.45
C ILE A 15 18.97 12.43 6.64
N TRP A 16 19.57 12.45 7.82
CA TRP A 16 18.89 12.13 9.08
C TRP A 16 18.31 13.39 9.70
N GLU A 17 17.03 13.35 10.01
CA GLU A 17 16.34 14.49 10.57
C GLU A 17 16.49 14.55 12.10
N LYS A 18 16.67 15.77 12.63
CA LYS A 18 16.68 16.01 14.08
C LYS A 18 15.24 16.06 14.60
N HIS A 19 14.74 14.94 15.11
CA HIS A 19 13.41 14.83 15.73
C HIS A 19 13.45 14.95 17.27
N THR A 20 14.22 15.90 17.81
CA THR A 20 14.45 16.01 19.27
C THR A 20 13.16 16.13 20.08
N PHE A 21 12.25 17.02 19.67
CA PHE A 21 10.96 17.20 20.36
C PHE A 21 10.12 15.91 20.35
N SER A 22 9.95 15.29 19.17
CA SER A 22 9.17 14.05 19.03
C SER A 22 9.77 12.92 19.87
N ARG A 23 11.11 12.75 19.86
CA ARG A 23 11.81 11.77 20.71
C ARG A 23 11.58 12.00 22.20
N VAL A 24 11.65 13.25 22.66
CA VAL A 24 11.42 13.58 24.08
C VAL A 24 9.98 13.25 24.46
N MET A 25 9.00 13.70 23.67
CA MET A 25 7.58 13.44 23.93
C MET A 25 7.27 11.94 23.91
N ASP A 26 7.75 11.20 22.90
CA ASP A 26 7.54 9.77 22.79
C ASP A 26 8.20 9.00 23.96
N SER A 27 9.38 9.44 24.41
CA SER A 27 10.07 8.84 25.57
C SER A 27 9.33 9.11 26.87
N LEU A 28 8.81 10.32 27.07
CA LEU A 28 8.00 10.67 28.24
C LEU A 28 6.69 9.86 28.28
N ILE A 29 6.03 9.69 27.13
CA ILE A 29 4.84 8.84 27.03
C ILE A 29 5.19 7.38 27.37
N LEU A 30 6.29 6.84 26.84
CA LEU A 30 6.74 5.48 27.16
C LEU A 30 7.03 5.32 28.65
N MET A 31 7.74 6.29 29.24
CA MET A 31 8.06 6.29 30.67
C MET A 31 6.79 6.28 31.52
N LEU A 32 5.82 7.13 31.21
CA LEU A 32 4.55 7.18 31.92
C LEU A 32 3.73 5.88 31.77
N LEU A 33 3.76 5.25 30.59
CA LEU A 33 3.14 3.95 30.35
C LEU A 33 3.78 2.84 31.21
N VAL A 34 5.11 2.81 31.31
CA VAL A 34 5.84 1.88 32.19
C VAL A 34 5.53 2.13 33.66
N ILE A 35 5.48 3.40 34.08
CA ILE A 35 5.09 3.78 35.45
C ILE A 35 3.66 3.33 35.76
N LEU A 36 2.73 3.46 34.80
CA LEU A 36 1.35 3.01 34.95
C LEU A 36 1.29 1.49 35.19
N ILE A 37 2.02 0.70 34.40
CA ILE A 37 2.13 -0.76 34.61
C ILE A 37 2.73 -1.06 35.98
N GLY A 38 3.82 -0.39 36.36
CA GLY A 38 4.44 -0.57 37.68
C GLY A 38 3.45 -0.29 38.82
N TYR A 39 2.69 0.79 38.70
CA TYR A 39 1.63 1.14 39.65
C TYR A 39 0.52 0.09 39.70
N ARG A 40 0.11 -0.47 38.55
CA ARG A 40 -0.89 -1.55 38.47
C ARG A 40 -0.43 -2.81 39.19
N VAL A 41 0.83 -3.20 39.00
CA VAL A 41 1.40 -4.44 39.55
C VAL A 41 1.66 -4.31 41.06
N CYS A 42 2.11 -3.14 41.53
CA CYS A 42 2.40 -2.91 42.95
C CYS A 42 1.16 -2.57 43.80
N SER A 43 0.01 -2.32 43.18
CA SER A 43 -1.25 -2.02 43.88
C SER A 43 -1.92 -3.29 44.41
N HIS A 44 -2.52 -3.20 45.60
CA HIS A 44 -3.25 -4.32 46.23
C HIS A 44 -4.53 -4.73 45.48
N ASN A 45 -4.97 -3.95 44.47
CA ASN A 45 -6.20 -4.18 43.71
C ASN A 45 -6.05 -5.15 42.52
N ILE A 46 -4.90 -5.82 42.37
CA ILE A 46 -4.58 -6.67 41.20
C ILE A 46 -5.61 -7.80 40.98
N ASN A 47 -6.28 -8.23 42.04
CA ASN A 47 -7.26 -9.32 42.01
C ASN A 47 -8.65 -8.92 41.49
N THR A 48 -8.91 -7.62 41.26
CA THR A 48 -10.20 -7.20 40.69
C THR A 48 -10.20 -7.35 39.17
N PHE A 49 -11.29 -7.89 38.62
CA PHE A 49 -11.45 -8.07 37.18
C PHE A 49 -11.15 -6.81 36.35
N PRO A 50 -11.72 -5.62 36.63
CA PRO A 50 -11.44 -4.42 35.82
C PRO A 50 -9.97 -3.97 35.90
N TRP A 51 -9.29 -4.19 37.02
CA TRP A 51 -7.88 -3.85 37.18
C TRP A 51 -6.97 -4.77 36.36
N PHE A 52 -7.26 -6.08 36.38
CA PHE A 52 -6.53 -7.07 35.60
C PHE A 52 -6.68 -6.83 34.09
N ILE A 53 -7.90 -6.57 33.62
CA ILE A 53 -8.14 -6.25 32.21
C ILE A 53 -7.43 -4.96 31.80
N ALA A 54 -7.47 -3.92 32.64
CA ALA A 54 -6.72 -2.68 32.40
C ALA A 54 -5.23 -2.95 32.27
N LEU A 55 -4.63 -3.72 33.19
CA LEU A 55 -3.22 -4.09 33.17
C LEU A 55 -2.84 -4.80 31.86
N LEU A 56 -3.64 -5.76 31.38
CA LEU A 56 -3.37 -6.46 30.12
C LEU A 56 -3.42 -5.50 28.92
N CYS A 57 -4.42 -4.63 28.85
CA CYS A 57 -4.56 -3.67 27.76
C CYS A 57 -3.43 -2.63 27.79
N GLU A 58 -3.14 -2.05 28.95
CA GLU A 58 -2.08 -1.06 29.15
C GLU A 58 -0.69 -1.67 28.88
N SER A 59 -0.47 -2.94 29.20
CA SER A 59 0.74 -3.69 28.82
C SER A 59 0.90 -3.78 27.31
N TRP A 60 -0.19 -4.10 26.60
CA TRP A 60 -0.18 -4.15 25.14
C TRP A 60 0.06 -2.77 24.50
N PHE A 61 -0.58 -1.72 25.03
CA PHE A 61 -0.37 -0.36 24.56
C PHE A 61 1.07 0.10 24.79
N THR A 62 1.67 -0.28 25.92
CA THR A 62 3.08 0.00 26.23
C THR A 62 4.01 -0.72 25.27
N PHE A 63 3.76 -2.01 24.97
CA PHE A 63 4.50 -2.74 23.95
C PHE A 63 4.37 -2.07 22.57
N THR A 64 3.14 -1.74 22.15
CA THR A 64 2.88 -1.08 20.86
C THR A 64 3.61 0.26 20.78
N TRP A 65 3.64 1.03 21.88
CA TRP A 65 4.33 2.31 21.95
C TRP A 65 5.85 2.14 21.89
N PHE A 66 6.41 1.14 22.59
CA PHE A 66 7.83 0.79 22.51
C PHE A 66 8.27 0.46 21.06
N VAL A 67 7.46 -0.32 20.35
CA VAL A 67 7.75 -0.65 18.95
C VAL A 67 7.61 0.60 18.06
N THR A 68 6.63 1.47 18.33
CA THR A 68 6.44 2.74 17.62
C THR A 68 7.64 3.67 17.77
N ILE A 69 8.12 3.90 19.01
CA ILE A 69 9.28 4.77 19.26
C ILE A 69 10.56 4.19 18.65
N SER A 70 10.76 2.86 18.71
CA SER A 70 11.90 2.20 18.05
C SER A 70 11.93 2.48 16.55
N THR A 71 10.75 2.50 15.92
CA THR A 71 10.59 2.77 14.48
C THR A 71 10.86 4.25 14.16
N LYS A 72 10.25 5.17 14.91
CA LYS A 72 10.38 6.62 14.70
C LYS A 72 11.75 7.19 15.09
N TRP A 73 12.57 6.46 15.84
CA TRP A 73 13.73 7.05 16.52
C TRP A 73 14.73 7.71 15.59
N THR A 74 15.01 7.15 14.40
CA THR A 74 16.04 7.66 13.48
C THR A 74 15.43 7.96 12.11
N PRO A 75 14.61 9.02 11.96
CA PRO A 75 13.99 9.31 10.69
C PRO A 75 15.02 9.82 9.68
N SER A 76 14.85 9.43 8.42
CA SER A 76 15.68 9.93 7.33
C SER A 76 14.91 10.09 6.03
N HIS A 77 15.39 10.96 5.16
CA HIS A 77 14.94 11.07 3.78
C HIS A 77 16.14 11.05 2.81
N THR A 78 15.84 10.90 1.53
CA THR A 78 16.85 10.82 0.46
C THR A 78 16.79 12.06 -0.41
N ILE A 79 17.95 12.61 -0.75
CA ILE A 79 18.12 13.62 -1.80
C ILE A 79 18.92 12.98 -2.94
N THR A 80 18.49 13.23 -4.18
CA THR A 80 19.08 12.64 -5.39
C THR A 80 19.59 13.73 -6.33
N TYR A 81 20.67 13.45 -7.08
CA TYR A 81 21.33 14.42 -7.95
C TYR A 81 21.36 13.96 -9.41
N ILE A 82 20.31 14.28 -10.17
CA ILE A 82 20.17 13.87 -11.58
C ILE A 82 21.34 14.38 -12.45
N ASN A 83 21.85 15.59 -12.20
CA ASN A 83 23.00 16.11 -12.96
C ASN A 83 24.24 15.21 -12.80
N ARG A 84 24.46 14.64 -11.61
CA ARG A 84 25.56 13.70 -11.35
C ARG A 84 25.33 12.35 -12.04
N LEU A 85 24.06 11.94 -12.20
CA LEU A 85 23.70 10.73 -12.94
C LEU A 85 24.13 10.86 -14.41
N PHE A 86 23.78 11.95 -15.08
CA PHE A 86 24.13 12.15 -16.49
C PHE A 86 25.63 12.31 -16.75
N LEU A 87 26.41 12.79 -15.77
CA LEU A 87 27.87 12.78 -15.85
C LEU A 87 28.47 11.37 -15.82
N ARG A 88 27.73 10.39 -15.27
CA ARG A 88 28.19 9.02 -15.06
C ARG A 88 27.63 8.03 -16.07
N VAL A 89 26.36 8.25 -16.45
CA VAL A 89 25.61 7.44 -17.41
C VAL A 89 24.92 8.44 -18.35
N PRO A 90 25.54 8.73 -19.50
CA PRO A 90 24.92 9.56 -20.53
C PRO A 90 23.57 9.00 -20.96
N GLU A 91 22.69 9.85 -21.48
CA GLU A 91 21.32 9.47 -21.84
C GLU A 91 21.22 8.21 -22.74
N PRO A 92 22.07 8.00 -23.77
CA PRO A 92 22.03 6.79 -24.58
C PRO A 92 22.40 5.50 -23.84
N GLU A 93 23.17 5.62 -22.76
CA GLU A 93 23.64 4.51 -21.92
C GLU A 93 22.68 4.22 -20.75
N LEU A 94 21.59 4.97 -20.63
CA LEU A 94 20.57 4.70 -19.63
C LEU A 94 19.99 3.28 -19.79
N PRO A 95 19.76 2.56 -18.68
CA PRO A 95 19.30 1.18 -18.71
C PRO A 95 17.86 1.04 -19.21
N LEU A 96 17.51 -0.13 -19.72
CA LEU A 96 16.11 -0.46 -19.99
C LEU A 96 15.29 -0.45 -18.68
N LEU A 97 14.02 -0.05 -18.78
CA LEU A 97 13.06 -0.05 -17.68
C LEU A 97 11.71 -0.61 -18.15
N ASP A 98 11.24 -1.65 -17.47
CA ASP A 98 9.88 -2.14 -17.64
C ASP A 98 8.94 -1.45 -16.64
N ILE A 99 7.78 -1.04 -17.11
CA ILE A 99 6.70 -0.44 -16.32
C ILE A 99 5.55 -1.44 -16.26
N PHE A 100 5.13 -1.80 -15.06
CA PHE A 100 4.05 -2.74 -14.80
C PHE A 100 2.85 -2.00 -14.25
N VAL A 101 1.73 -2.10 -14.98
CA VAL A 101 0.43 -1.58 -14.56
C VAL A 101 -0.53 -2.75 -14.41
N THR A 102 -1.15 -2.90 -13.24
CA THR A 102 -2.12 -3.97 -12.99
C THR A 102 -3.53 -3.42 -12.82
N THR A 103 -4.50 -4.04 -13.49
CA THR A 103 -5.94 -3.82 -13.29
C THR A 103 -6.65 -5.17 -13.15
N ALA A 104 -7.72 -5.22 -12.36
CA ALA A 104 -8.37 -6.46 -11.95
C ALA A 104 -9.82 -6.59 -12.44
N ASP A 105 -10.55 -5.49 -12.58
CA ASP A 105 -11.98 -5.52 -12.92
C ASP A 105 -12.40 -4.21 -13.63
N PRO A 106 -12.94 -4.25 -14.86
CA PRO A 106 -13.26 -3.05 -15.63
C PRO A 106 -14.47 -2.25 -15.11
N VAL A 107 -15.26 -2.81 -14.19
CA VAL A 107 -16.39 -2.14 -13.55
C VAL A 107 -15.93 -1.43 -12.28
N LEU A 108 -15.15 -2.13 -11.45
CA LEU A 108 -14.59 -1.55 -10.23
C LEU A 108 -13.41 -0.62 -10.52
N GLU A 109 -12.71 -0.82 -11.63
CA GLU A 109 -11.57 -0.02 -12.10
C GLU A 109 -11.83 0.39 -13.55
N PRO A 110 -12.64 1.43 -13.78
CA PRO A 110 -13.01 1.85 -15.13
C PRO A 110 -11.79 2.05 -16.04
N PRO A 111 -11.81 1.57 -17.30
CA PRO A 111 -10.65 1.64 -18.19
C PRO A 111 -10.07 3.04 -18.40
N ILE A 112 -10.89 4.09 -18.28
CA ILE A 112 -10.45 5.49 -18.33
C ILE A 112 -9.44 5.86 -17.23
N ILE A 113 -9.49 5.20 -16.07
CA ILE A 113 -8.52 5.39 -14.98
C ILE A 113 -7.18 4.78 -15.41
N THR A 114 -7.22 3.52 -15.87
CA THR A 114 -6.04 2.78 -16.33
C THR A 114 -5.34 3.49 -17.49
N ILE A 115 -6.07 3.99 -18.49
CA ILE A 115 -5.43 4.67 -19.63
C ILE A 115 -4.79 6.00 -19.23
N ASN A 116 -5.35 6.75 -18.28
CA ASN A 116 -4.74 7.98 -17.80
C ASN A 116 -3.42 7.71 -17.05
N THR A 117 -3.38 6.64 -16.26
CA THR A 117 -2.16 6.13 -15.64
C THR A 117 -1.13 5.75 -16.71
N VAL A 118 -1.52 4.93 -17.70
CA VAL A 118 -0.64 4.49 -18.79
C VAL A 118 -0.11 5.67 -19.60
N LEU A 119 -0.95 6.63 -20.01
CA LEU A 119 -0.53 7.83 -20.73
C LEU A 119 0.47 8.67 -19.94
N SER A 120 0.30 8.77 -18.62
CA SER A 120 1.24 9.49 -17.75
C SER A 120 2.60 8.79 -17.65
N LEU A 121 2.61 7.46 -17.70
CA LEU A 121 3.83 6.63 -17.63
C LEU A 121 4.57 6.59 -18.97
N LEU A 122 3.86 6.55 -20.09
CA LEU A 122 4.45 6.60 -21.43
C LEU A 122 5.11 7.95 -21.75
N SER A 123 4.77 9.00 -21.00
CA SER A 123 5.27 10.37 -21.18
C SER A 123 6.31 10.81 -20.12
N LEU A 124 6.98 9.85 -19.48
CA LEU A 124 8.12 10.10 -18.59
C LEU A 124 9.29 10.77 -19.33
N ASP A 125 10.11 11.53 -18.60
CA ASP A 125 11.35 12.13 -19.10
C ASP A 125 12.46 11.07 -19.19
N TYR A 126 12.29 10.16 -20.15
CA TYR A 126 13.20 9.05 -20.41
C TYR A 126 13.23 8.72 -21.91
N PRO A 127 14.33 8.15 -22.43
CA PRO A 127 14.38 7.68 -23.82
C PRO A 127 13.26 6.66 -24.11
N THR A 128 12.49 6.90 -25.16
CA THR A 128 11.29 6.13 -25.49
C THR A 128 11.62 4.69 -25.89
N ASN A 129 12.75 4.48 -26.54
CA ASN A 129 13.29 3.15 -26.86
C ASN A 129 13.83 2.39 -25.64
N LYS A 130 13.94 3.05 -24.46
CA LYS A 130 14.38 2.40 -23.22
C LYS A 130 13.23 2.03 -22.28
N LEU A 131 12.00 2.41 -22.61
CA LEU A 131 10.80 2.15 -21.83
C LEU A 131 9.94 1.06 -22.49
N ALA A 132 9.44 0.14 -21.67
CA ALA A 132 8.39 -0.79 -22.08
C ALA A 132 7.29 -0.86 -21.03
N CYS A 133 6.06 -0.57 -21.42
CA CYS A 133 4.89 -0.59 -20.54
C CYS A 133 4.09 -1.87 -20.76
N TYR A 134 3.93 -2.64 -19.69
CA TYR A 134 3.15 -3.87 -19.64
C TYR A 134 1.91 -3.64 -18.78
N VAL A 135 0.74 -3.78 -19.38
CA VAL A 135 -0.54 -3.68 -18.70
C VAL A 135 -1.11 -5.08 -18.50
N SER A 136 -1.12 -5.52 -17.24
CA SER A 136 -1.77 -6.78 -16.84
C SER A 136 -3.23 -6.53 -16.51
N ASP A 137 -4.11 -7.22 -17.23
CA ASP A 137 -5.56 -7.18 -17.03
C ASP A 137 -6.06 -8.53 -16.51
N ASP A 138 -6.27 -8.58 -15.20
CA ASP A 138 -6.81 -9.74 -14.51
C ASP A 138 -8.31 -9.95 -14.79
N GLY A 139 -9.00 -8.95 -15.34
CA GLY A 139 -10.40 -9.02 -15.74
C GLY A 139 -10.63 -9.66 -17.11
N CYS A 140 -9.57 -9.84 -17.91
CA CYS A 140 -9.64 -10.31 -19.30
C CYS A 140 -10.69 -9.53 -20.13
N SER A 141 -10.62 -8.21 -20.02
CA SER A 141 -11.66 -7.28 -20.45
C SER A 141 -11.40 -6.75 -21.87
N PRO A 142 -12.28 -7.02 -22.85
CA PRO A 142 -12.14 -6.47 -24.20
C PRO A 142 -12.23 -4.93 -24.22
N ILE A 143 -12.98 -4.31 -23.30
CA ILE A 143 -13.05 -2.84 -23.18
C ILE A 143 -11.74 -2.24 -22.65
N THR A 144 -11.05 -2.93 -21.74
CA THR A 144 -9.73 -2.51 -21.26
C THR A 144 -8.71 -2.54 -22.41
N PHE A 145 -8.71 -3.62 -23.20
CA PHE A 145 -7.85 -3.72 -24.38
C PHE A 145 -8.17 -2.64 -25.43
N TYR A 146 -9.46 -2.42 -25.74
CA TYR A 146 -9.90 -1.35 -26.64
C TYR A 146 -9.43 0.04 -26.17
N ALA A 147 -9.60 0.33 -24.88
CA ALA A 147 -9.19 1.60 -24.30
C ALA A 147 -7.68 1.83 -24.45
N LEU A 148 -6.86 0.79 -24.26
CA LEU A 148 -5.41 0.86 -24.46
C LEU A 148 -5.03 1.09 -25.93
N LEU A 149 -5.74 0.46 -26.88
CA LEU A 149 -5.54 0.71 -28.30
C LEU A 149 -5.80 2.18 -28.66
N GLN A 150 -6.92 2.73 -28.17
CA GLN A 150 -7.25 4.15 -28.38
C GLN A 150 -6.24 5.08 -27.68
N ALA A 151 -5.79 4.72 -26.47
CA ALA A 151 -4.76 5.46 -25.75
C ALA A 151 -3.41 5.45 -26.49
N SER A 152 -3.03 4.35 -27.12
CA SER A 152 -1.82 4.26 -27.95
C SER A 152 -1.85 5.26 -29.11
N ILE A 153 -3.00 5.39 -29.78
CA ILE A 153 -3.19 6.39 -30.85
C ILE A 153 -3.01 7.81 -30.29
N PHE A 154 -3.65 8.13 -29.17
CA PHE A 154 -3.52 9.44 -28.53
C PHE A 154 -2.09 9.72 -28.02
N ALA A 155 -1.36 8.69 -27.56
CA ALA A 155 0.01 8.83 -27.06
C ALA A 155 0.96 9.43 -28.11
N HIS A 156 0.73 9.16 -29.41
CA HIS A 156 1.53 9.70 -30.51
C HIS A 156 1.50 11.23 -30.61
N ILE A 157 0.40 11.87 -30.17
CA ILE A 157 0.27 13.33 -30.15
C ILE A 157 0.52 13.90 -28.75
N TRP A 158 0.17 13.16 -27.69
CA TRP A 158 0.35 13.59 -26.30
C TRP A 158 1.82 13.67 -25.89
N ILE A 159 2.62 12.66 -26.22
CA ILE A 159 4.03 12.60 -25.81
C ILE A 159 4.85 13.76 -26.42
N PRO A 160 4.77 14.05 -27.73
CA PRO A 160 5.42 15.23 -28.30
C PRO A 160 4.97 16.54 -27.67
N PHE A 161 3.66 16.71 -27.45
CA PHE A 161 3.12 17.91 -26.81
C PHE A 161 3.70 18.09 -25.40
N CYS A 162 3.71 17.01 -24.62
CA CYS A 162 4.33 16.94 -23.31
C CYS A 162 5.80 17.38 -23.31
N LYS A 163 6.60 16.89 -24.27
CA LYS A 163 8.02 17.23 -24.42
C LYS A 163 8.22 18.67 -24.90
N LYS A 164 7.47 19.10 -25.92
CA LYS A 164 7.53 20.45 -26.52
C LYS A 164 7.28 21.55 -25.48
N TYR A 165 6.28 21.35 -24.61
CA TYR A 165 5.86 22.37 -23.64
C TYR A 165 6.28 22.08 -22.20
N ASN A 166 7.13 21.08 -21.96
CA ASN A 166 7.63 20.69 -20.64
C ASN A 166 6.50 20.52 -19.59
N VAL A 167 5.41 19.88 -20.00
CA VAL A 167 4.23 19.63 -19.14
C VAL A 167 4.65 18.83 -17.90
N GLN A 168 4.41 19.33 -16.69
CA GLN A 168 4.80 18.61 -15.48
C GLN A 168 3.84 17.45 -15.17
N VAL A 169 2.53 17.73 -15.13
CA VAL A 169 1.52 16.71 -14.88
C VAL A 169 1.23 15.94 -16.16
N ARG A 170 1.79 14.73 -16.24
CA ARG A 170 1.73 13.88 -17.45
C ARG A 170 0.38 13.19 -17.68
N ALA A 171 -0.54 13.28 -16.72
CA ALA A 171 -1.87 12.71 -16.81
C ALA A 171 -2.86 13.72 -17.46
N PRO A 172 -3.39 13.43 -18.66
CA PRO A 172 -4.21 14.39 -19.40
C PRO A 172 -5.44 14.88 -18.64
N PHE A 173 -6.18 13.97 -17.98
CA PHE A 173 -7.37 14.33 -17.21
C PHE A 173 -7.10 15.36 -16.10
N ARG A 174 -5.87 15.38 -15.57
CA ARG A 174 -5.45 16.33 -14.54
C ARG A 174 -4.98 17.62 -15.15
N TYR A 175 -4.10 17.51 -16.13
CA TYR A 175 -3.55 18.65 -16.84
C TYR A 175 -4.66 19.57 -17.39
N PHE A 176 -5.72 19.00 -17.97
CA PHE A 176 -6.84 19.77 -18.52
C PHE A 176 -7.91 20.19 -17.49
N SER A 177 -7.80 19.71 -16.24
CA SER A 177 -8.71 20.08 -15.13
C SER A 177 -8.21 21.25 -14.28
N SER A 178 -6.91 21.52 -14.30
CA SER A 178 -6.27 22.57 -13.50
C SER A 178 -5.95 23.79 -14.37
N ASP A 179 -6.43 24.97 -13.96
CA ASP A 179 -6.07 26.23 -14.61
C ASP A 179 -4.60 26.64 -14.32
N GLU A 180 -4.00 26.13 -13.23
CA GLU A 180 -2.68 26.52 -12.73
C GLU A 180 -1.51 26.19 -13.69
N ASP A 181 -1.53 25.02 -14.35
CA ASP A 181 -0.44 24.56 -15.23
C ASP A 181 -0.41 25.31 -16.59
N THR A 182 -1.45 26.07 -16.92
CA THR A 182 -1.50 26.86 -18.17
C THR A 182 -0.75 28.19 -18.05
N ALA A 183 -0.57 28.72 -16.84
CA ALA A 183 -0.10 30.09 -16.59
C ALA A 183 1.28 30.41 -17.17
N ASN A 184 2.20 29.43 -17.20
CA ASN A 184 3.60 29.67 -17.58
C ASN A 184 3.85 29.76 -19.10
N ASN A 185 2.95 29.22 -19.94
CA ASN A 185 3.10 29.18 -21.40
C ASN A 185 2.03 30.01 -22.15
N ASN A 186 1.15 30.70 -21.42
CA ASN A 186 -0.03 31.39 -21.95
C ASN A 186 0.29 32.60 -22.87
N ASP A 187 1.56 33.00 -22.98
CA ASP A 187 1.96 34.17 -23.79
C ASP A 187 2.17 33.83 -25.28
N LEU A 188 2.21 32.54 -25.65
CA LEU A 188 2.40 32.07 -27.04
C LEU A 188 1.04 31.69 -27.69
N PRO A 189 0.61 32.36 -28.77
CA PRO A 189 -0.63 32.01 -29.50
C PRO A 189 -0.65 30.57 -30.02
N GLU A 190 0.51 30.06 -30.47
CA GLU A 190 0.69 28.68 -30.95
C GLU A 190 0.38 27.67 -29.84
N PHE A 191 0.85 27.91 -28.61
CA PHE A 191 0.56 27.06 -27.46
C PHE A 191 -0.93 27.00 -27.17
N LYS A 192 -1.64 28.14 -27.17
CA LYS A 192 -3.10 28.15 -26.94
C LYS A 192 -3.86 27.32 -27.96
N GLN A 193 -3.49 27.44 -29.23
CA GLN A 193 -4.13 26.68 -30.30
C GLN A 193 -3.84 25.17 -30.18
N GLU A 194 -2.59 24.79 -29.95
CA GLU A 194 -2.21 23.38 -29.75
C GLU A 194 -2.81 22.79 -28.48
N TRP A 195 -2.90 23.58 -27.40
CA TRP A 195 -3.51 23.17 -26.13
C TRP A 195 -5.00 22.89 -26.29
N LEU A 196 -5.75 23.80 -26.95
CA LEU A 196 -7.18 23.61 -27.21
C LEU A 196 -7.41 22.36 -28.05
N ARG A 197 -6.64 22.20 -29.13
CA ARG A 197 -6.70 20.99 -29.96
C ARG A 197 -6.40 19.73 -29.14
N MET A 198 -5.36 19.75 -28.30
CA MET A 198 -5.01 18.58 -27.48
C MET A 198 -6.10 18.23 -26.46
N LYS A 199 -6.74 19.25 -25.87
CA LYS A 199 -7.88 19.06 -24.97
C LYS A 199 -9.07 18.42 -25.70
N GLU A 200 -9.42 18.90 -26.88
CA GLU A 200 -10.49 18.33 -27.71
C GLU A 200 -10.20 16.86 -28.09
N GLU A 201 -8.97 16.54 -28.49
CA GLU A 201 -8.56 15.16 -28.80
C GLU A 201 -8.66 14.24 -27.57
N TYR A 202 -8.32 14.73 -26.38
CA TYR A 202 -8.47 13.98 -25.13
C TYR A 202 -9.95 13.77 -24.74
N GLU A 203 -10.80 14.79 -24.92
CA GLU A 203 -12.23 14.68 -24.68
C GLU A 203 -12.88 13.67 -25.65
N GLN A 204 -12.46 13.67 -26.93
CA GLN A 204 -12.88 12.68 -27.91
C GLN A 204 -12.45 11.26 -27.53
N LEU A 205 -11.20 11.07 -27.08
CA LEU A 205 -10.72 9.79 -26.56
C LEU A 205 -11.59 9.30 -25.40
N SER A 206 -11.85 10.18 -24.43
CA SER A 206 -12.66 9.88 -23.24
C SER A 206 -14.09 9.47 -23.63
N SER A 207 -14.72 10.22 -24.55
CA SER A 207 -16.05 9.92 -25.08
C SER A 207 -16.10 8.58 -25.82
N LYS A 208 -15.11 8.26 -26.67
CA LYS A 208 -15.02 6.95 -27.35
C LYS A 208 -14.98 5.79 -26.36
N ILE A 209 -14.15 5.91 -25.31
CA ILE A 209 -14.02 4.87 -24.28
C ILE A 209 -15.32 4.72 -23.49
N GLN A 210 -15.96 5.82 -23.08
CA GLN A 210 -17.23 5.79 -22.36
C GLN A 210 -18.35 5.18 -23.19
N ASN A 211 -18.46 5.56 -24.47
CA ASN A 211 -19.44 4.99 -25.39
C ASN A 211 -19.20 3.49 -25.63
N ALA A 212 -17.94 3.07 -25.75
CA ALA A 212 -17.58 1.65 -25.88
C ALA A 212 -17.79 0.86 -24.57
N ALA A 213 -17.78 1.50 -23.41
CA ALA A 213 -18.12 0.85 -22.15
C ALA A 213 -19.63 0.62 -21.99
N GLN A 214 -20.46 1.47 -22.61
CA GLN A 214 -21.92 1.33 -22.62
C GLN A 214 -22.42 0.39 -23.71
N ASN A 215 -21.72 0.32 -24.84
CA ASN A 215 -22.06 -0.53 -25.97
C ASN A 215 -21.21 -1.81 -25.99
N SER A 216 -21.69 -2.88 -26.60
CA SER A 216 -20.85 -4.08 -26.76
C SER A 216 -19.82 -3.87 -27.88
N ILE A 217 -18.56 -4.26 -27.62
CA ILE A 217 -17.50 -4.24 -28.64
C ILE A 217 -17.62 -5.51 -29.50
N PRO A 218 -17.66 -5.40 -30.84
CA PRO A 218 -17.64 -6.57 -31.71
C PRO A 218 -16.36 -7.40 -31.53
N LEU A 219 -16.50 -8.69 -31.20
CA LEU A 219 -15.37 -9.59 -30.89
C LEU A 219 -14.82 -10.26 -32.17
N VAL A 220 -14.35 -9.44 -33.11
CA VAL A 220 -13.82 -9.87 -34.42
C VAL A 220 -12.39 -9.33 -34.60
N GLY A 221 -11.56 -10.00 -35.40
CA GLY A 221 -10.19 -9.56 -35.70
C GLY A 221 -9.31 -9.56 -34.46
N GLU A 222 -8.74 -8.40 -34.10
CA GLU A 222 -7.86 -8.27 -32.92
C GLU A 222 -8.54 -8.67 -31.60
N PHE A 223 -9.88 -8.60 -31.54
CA PHE A 223 -10.71 -8.95 -30.39
C PHE A 223 -11.21 -10.40 -30.38
N GLU A 224 -10.91 -11.19 -31.42
CA GLU A 224 -11.38 -12.59 -31.52
C GLU A 224 -10.93 -13.44 -30.33
N ALA A 225 -9.75 -13.16 -29.78
CA ALA A 225 -9.20 -13.84 -28.60
C ALA A 225 -10.11 -13.77 -27.36
N PHE A 226 -11.01 -12.78 -27.28
CA PHE A 226 -11.93 -12.59 -26.17
C PHE A 226 -13.26 -13.33 -26.35
N SER A 227 -13.59 -13.78 -27.57
CA SER A 227 -14.92 -14.35 -27.93
C SER A 227 -15.34 -15.58 -27.13
N LYS A 228 -14.38 -16.37 -26.62
CA LYS A 228 -14.62 -17.62 -25.87
C LYS A 228 -13.99 -17.58 -24.48
N THR A 229 -13.91 -16.40 -23.88
CA THR A 229 -13.29 -16.21 -22.56
C THR A 229 -14.32 -16.17 -21.44
N GLN A 230 -13.96 -16.71 -20.28
CA GLN A 230 -14.69 -16.52 -19.02
C GLN A 230 -13.70 -15.98 -17.98
N LEU A 231 -14.15 -15.12 -17.06
CA LEU A 231 -13.29 -14.45 -16.07
C LEU A 231 -12.33 -15.37 -15.29
N ARG A 232 -12.73 -16.62 -15.03
CA ARG A 232 -11.92 -17.63 -14.31
C ARG A 232 -11.45 -18.79 -15.18
N ASN A 233 -11.73 -18.76 -16.48
CA ASN A 233 -11.37 -19.80 -17.42
C ASN A 233 -11.11 -19.20 -18.81
N HIS A 234 -9.86 -18.88 -19.09
CA HIS A 234 -9.43 -18.37 -20.38
C HIS A 234 -7.93 -18.64 -20.58
N PRO A 235 -7.46 -18.80 -21.84
CA PRO A 235 -6.04 -18.91 -22.12
C PRO A 235 -5.32 -17.57 -21.88
N THR A 236 -4.00 -17.61 -21.91
CA THR A 236 -3.18 -16.40 -21.99
C THR A 236 -3.53 -15.61 -23.25
N ILE A 237 -3.65 -14.30 -23.12
CA ILE A 237 -3.77 -13.34 -24.23
C ILE A 237 -2.66 -12.30 -24.07
N ILE A 238 -1.72 -12.28 -25.01
CA ILE A 238 -0.68 -11.26 -25.09
C ILE A 238 -0.87 -10.50 -26.41
N LYS A 239 -0.94 -9.17 -26.34
CA LYS A 239 -1.07 -8.30 -27.50
C LYS A 239 -0.03 -7.18 -27.41
N VAL A 240 0.84 -7.10 -28.39
CA VAL A 240 1.77 -5.97 -28.56
C VAL A 240 1.00 -4.87 -29.27
N ILE A 241 0.58 -3.86 -28.54
CA ILE A 241 -0.22 -2.74 -29.07
C ILE A 241 0.69 -1.78 -29.85
N TRP A 242 1.90 -1.57 -29.34
CA TRP A 242 2.92 -0.77 -30.00
C TRP A 242 4.31 -1.33 -29.76
N GLU A 243 5.10 -1.43 -30.83
CA GLU A 243 6.50 -1.83 -30.78
C GLU A 243 7.37 -0.64 -31.22
N ASN A 244 8.25 -0.19 -30.33
CA ASN A 244 9.22 0.84 -30.65
C ASN A 244 10.41 0.19 -31.37
N ASN A 245 10.40 0.23 -32.71
CA ASN A 245 11.52 -0.25 -33.52
C ASN A 245 12.49 0.90 -33.79
N GLU A 246 13.76 0.75 -33.38
CA GLU A 246 14.83 1.76 -33.49
C GLU A 246 15.08 2.27 -34.94
N ALA A 247 14.54 1.56 -35.95
CA ALA A 247 14.63 1.93 -37.37
C ALA A 247 13.80 3.16 -37.76
N VAL A 248 12.81 3.54 -36.94
CA VAL A 248 12.00 4.77 -37.09
C VAL A 248 12.15 5.54 -35.80
N SER A 249 12.32 6.87 -35.85
CA SER A 249 12.39 7.72 -34.66
C SER A 249 11.06 7.68 -33.87
N SER A 250 10.83 6.58 -33.16
CA SER A 250 9.54 6.24 -32.59
C SER A 250 9.32 6.97 -31.28
N VAL A 251 8.24 7.73 -31.28
CA VAL A 251 7.87 8.70 -30.24
C VAL A 251 7.25 8.01 -29.02
N VAL A 252 6.73 6.78 -29.17
CA VAL A 252 5.96 6.08 -28.14
C VAL A 252 6.74 4.85 -27.65
N PRO A 253 6.88 4.64 -26.32
CA PRO A 253 7.45 3.42 -25.75
C PRO A 253 6.71 2.15 -26.14
N HIS A 254 7.33 0.97 -25.96
CA HIS A 254 6.60 -0.30 -26.16
C HIS A 254 5.36 -0.35 -25.26
N LEU A 255 4.24 -0.84 -25.79
CA LEU A 255 3.00 -1.02 -25.04
C LEU A 255 2.46 -2.43 -25.28
N ILE A 256 2.42 -3.22 -24.22
CA ILE A 256 2.03 -4.63 -24.25
C ILE A 256 0.84 -4.84 -23.31
N TYR A 257 -0.24 -5.43 -23.82
CA TYR A 257 -1.36 -5.92 -23.04
C TYR A 257 -1.17 -7.40 -22.73
N ILE A 258 -1.42 -7.77 -21.47
CA ILE A 258 -1.32 -9.15 -20.99
C ILE A 258 -2.56 -9.48 -20.16
N SER A 259 -3.26 -10.53 -20.55
CA SER A 259 -4.22 -11.25 -19.71
C SER A 259 -3.68 -12.65 -19.50
N ARG A 260 -3.29 -12.98 -18.27
CA ARG A 260 -2.68 -14.27 -17.94
C ARG A 260 -3.68 -15.41 -18.02
N GLU A 261 -3.22 -16.63 -18.29
CA GLU A 261 -4.11 -17.80 -18.23
C GLU A 261 -4.74 -17.97 -16.84
N LYS A 262 -6.05 -18.24 -16.81
CA LYS A 262 -6.78 -18.61 -15.60
C LYS A 262 -7.54 -19.91 -15.86
N ARG A 263 -7.48 -20.82 -14.90
CA ARG A 263 -8.22 -22.08 -14.89
C ARG A 263 -8.89 -22.29 -13.54
N PRO A 264 -10.12 -22.83 -13.46
CA PRO A 264 -10.86 -22.97 -12.20
C PRO A 264 -10.12 -23.77 -11.12
N GLN A 265 -9.31 -24.75 -11.51
CA GLN A 265 -8.57 -25.63 -10.59
C GLN A 265 -7.24 -25.03 -10.11
N HIS A 266 -6.81 -23.89 -10.65
CA HIS A 266 -5.51 -23.29 -10.37
C HIS A 266 -5.68 -22.00 -9.55
N SER A 267 -4.97 -21.91 -8.43
CA SER A 267 -4.89 -20.64 -7.69
C SER A 267 -4.11 -19.62 -8.52
N HIS A 268 -4.68 -18.44 -8.69
CA HIS A 268 -4.06 -17.36 -9.45
C HIS A 268 -3.35 -16.34 -8.55
N HIS A 269 -3.40 -16.46 -7.22
CA HIS A 269 -2.64 -15.61 -6.29
C HIS A 269 -2.83 -14.09 -6.48
N TYR A 270 -4.01 -13.64 -6.94
CA TYR A 270 -4.37 -12.22 -7.10
C TYR A 270 -3.25 -11.40 -7.79
N LYS A 271 -2.93 -10.21 -7.27
CA LYS A 271 -1.90 -9.32 -7.82
C LYS A 271 -0.51 -9.96 -7.82
N ALA A 272 -0.14 -10.71 -6.79
CA ALA A 272 1.17 -11.38 -6.72
C ALA A 272 1.43 -12.26 -7.95
N GLY A 273 0.44 -13.07 -8.35
CA GLY A 273 0.55 -13.93 -9.52
C GLY A 273 0.58 -13.14 -10.83
N ALA A 274 -0.14 -12.01 -10.93
CA ALA A 274 -0.11 -11.15 -12.10
C ALA A 274 1.29 -10.54 -12.27
N MET A 275 1.87 -10.03 -11.18
CA MET A 275 3.24 -9.49 -11.16
C MET A 275 4.29 -10.55 -11.52
N ASN A 276 4.11 -11.79 -11.07
CA ASN A 276 5.01 -12.90 -11.44
C ASN A 276 4.92 -13.26 -12.92
N VAL A 277 3.72 -13.26 -13.51
CA VAL A 277 3.55 -13.43 -14.97
C VAL A 277 4.21 -12.29 -15.73
N LEU A 278 3.94 -11.02 -15.35
CA LEU A 278 4.59 -9.85 -15.95
C LEU A 278 6.11 -9.96 -15.93
N THR A 279 6.68 -10.42 -14.82
CA THR A 279 8.13 -10.54 -14.64
C THR A 279 8.75 -11.62 -15.50
N ARG A 280 8.03 -12.72 -15.75
CA ARG A 280 8.47 -13.77 -16.68
C ARG A 280 8.39 -13.29 -18.12
N VAL A 281 7.22 -12.77 -18.51
CA VAL A 281 6.98 -12.30 -19.88
C VAL A 281 7.94 -11.18 -20.25
N SER A 282 8.08 -10.16 -19.41
CA SER A 282 9.01 -9.05 -19.66
C SER A 282 10.48 -9.50 -19.57
N GLY A 283 10.79 -10.46 -18.70
CA GLY A 283 12.12 -11.06 -18.63
C GLY A 283 12.52 -11.81 -19.90
N LEU A 284 11.56 -12.28 -20.68
CA LEU A 284 11.79 -12.88 -22.00
C LEU A 284 11.82 -11.83 -23.11
N MET A 285 10.90 -10.85 -23.07
CA MET A 285 10.70 -9.87 -24.14
C MET A 285 11.74 -8.74 -24.15
N THR A 286 11.94 -8.06 -23.02
CA THR A 286 12.79 -6.86 -22.92
C THR A 286 13.96 -7.04 -21.96
N ASN A 287 13.83 -7.96 -21.01
CA ASN A 287 14.79 -8.26 -19.95
C ASN A 287 15.36 -7.01 -19.23
N ALA A 288 14.51 -5.99 -19.02
CA ALA A 288 14.96 -4.74 -18.41
C ALA A 288 15.52 -4.97 -16.99
N PRO A 289 16.71 -4.46 -16.62
CA PRO A 289 17.31 -4.68 -15.30
C PRO A 289 16.48 -4.05 -14.15
N PHE A 290 15.66 -3.06 -14.46
CA PHE A 290 14.78 -2.37 -13.52
C PHE A 290 13.32 -2.52 -13.91
N MET A 291 12.45 -2.58 -12.91
CA MET A 291 11.00 -2.67 -13.08
C MET A 291 10.31 -1.65 -12.17
N LEU A 292 9.40 -0.86 -12.73
CA LEU A 292 8.52 0.04 -12.00
C LEU A 292 7.14 -0.59 -11.86
N ASN A 293 6.69 -0.87 -10.63
CA ASN A 293 5.33 -1.34 -10.37
C ASN A 293 4.39 -0.18 -10.00
N VAL A 294 3.24 -0.08 -10.66
CA VAL A 294 2.24 0.99 -10.50
C VAL A 294 0.81 0.40 -10.53
N ASP A 295 -0.04 0.83 -9.61
CA ASP A 295 -1.48 0.54 -9.64
C ASP A 295 -2.19 1.34 -10.74
N CYS A 296 -3.30 0.80 -11.27
CA CYS A 296 -4.04 1.44 -12.35
C CYS A 296 -4.59 2.84 -12.02
N ASP A 297 -4.69 3.20 -10.72
CA ASP A 297 -5.18 4.49 -10.24
C ASP A 297 -4.08 5.49 -9.84
N MET A 298 -2.81 5.19 -10.13
CA MET A 298 -1.66 6.04 -9.78
C MET A 298 -1.05 6.67 -11.02
N TYR A 299 -1.07 8.00 -11.12
CA TYR A 299 -0.43 8.72 -12.23
C TYR A 299 0.85 9.43 -11.81
N VAL A 300 1.69 9.75 -12.80
CA VAL A 300 2.95 10.48 -12.64
C VAL A 300 2.72 11.99 -12.62
N SER A 301 3.14 12.65 -11.53
CA SER A 301 3.17 14.10 -11.40
C SER A 301 4.57 14.72 -11.47
N ASN A 302 5.64 13.92 -11.36
CA ASN A 302 7.00 14.34 -11.65
C ASN A 302 7.59 13.45 -12.76
N PRO A 303 7.78 13.96 -13.99
CA PRO A 303 8.19 13.14 -15.11
C PRO A 303 9.63 12.63 -15.01
N LYS A 304 10.45 13.21 -14.13
CA LYS A 304 11.86 12.83 -13.91
C LYS A 304 12.03 11.73 -12.86
N ILE A 305 10.94 11.14 -12.34
CA ILE A 305 10.99 10.17 -11.25
C ILE A 305 11.88 8.96 -11.53
N VAL A 306 11.92 8.48 -12.78
CA VAL A 306 12.80 7.37 -13.17
C VAL A 306 14.26 7.75 -12.91
N LEU A 307 14.68 8.96 -13.28
CA LEU A 307 16.04 9.44 -13.08
C LEU A 307 16.38 9.57 -11.59
N HIS A 308 15.43 10.04 -10.77
CA HIS A 308 15.58 10.06 -9.32
C HIS A 308 15.78 8.66 -8.73
N ALA A 309 14.97 7.68 -9.14
CA ALA A 309 15.12 6.30 -8.69
C ALA A 309 16.44 5.67 -9.16
N LEU A 310 16.88 5.97 -10.38
CA LEU A 310 18.18 5.52 -10.90
C LEU A 310 19.37 6.16 -10.18
N CYS A 311 19.25 7.38 -9.67
CA CYS A 311 20.28 7.94 -8.78
C CYS A 311 20.51 7.05 -7.55
N VAL A 312 19.45 6.46 -7.00
CA VAL A 312 19.56 5.51 -5.88
C VAL A 312 20.07 4.15 -6.34
N LEU A 313 19.54 3.64 -7.45
CA LEU A 313 19.79 2.27 -7.89
C LEU A 313 21.11 2.09 -8.69
N LEU A 314 21.70 3.15 -9.23
CA LEU A 314 22.98 3.10 -9.94
C LEU A 314 24.14 3.68 -9.11
N ASP A 315 23.86 4.19 -7.91
CA ASP A 315 24.92 4.59 -7.00
C ASP A 315 25.78 3.37 -6.61
N PRO A 316 27.11 3.47 -6.52
CA PRO A 316 27.97 2.34 -6.17
C PRO A 316 27.64 1.65 -4.84
N LYS A 317 27.08 2.39 -3.88
CA LYS A 317 26.57 1.83 -2.62
C LYS A 317 25.19 1.22 -2.83
N GLY A 318 24.31 1.96 -3.51
CA GLY A 318 22.96 1.50 -3.85
C GLY A 318 22.95 0.19 -4.66
N GLU A 319 23.87 0.02 -5.60
CA GLU A 319 24.04 -1.17 -6.43
C GLU A 319 24.26 -2.46 -5.62
N LYS A 320 24.98 -2.34 -4.50
CA LYS A 320 25.34 -3.44 -3.61
C LYS A 320 24.29 -3.73 -2.56
N GLU A 321 23.66 -2.68 -2.02
CA GLU A 321 22.83 -2.81 -0.82
C GLU A 321 21.33 -2.65 -1.07
N VAL A 322 20.90 -1.90 -2.10
CA VAL A 322 19.49 -1.49 -2.25
C VAL A 322 18.75 -2.42 -3.22
N ALA A 323 17.72 -3.10 -2.72
CA ALA A 323 16.85 -3.97 -3.52
C ALA A 323 15.83 -3.17 -4.36
N PHE A 324 15.26 -2.14 -3.75
CA PHE A 324 14.21 -1.33 -4.36
C PHE A 324 14.18 0.09 -3.80
N ALA A 325 13.65 1.02 -4.61
CA ALA A 325 13.38 2.39 -4.22
C ALA A 325 11.86 2.64 -4.24
N GLN A 326 11.29 2.94 -3.07
CA GLN A 326 9.85 3.14 -2.88
C GLN A 326 9.53 4.63 -2.88
N CYS A 327 8.55 5.05 -3.67
CA CYS A 327 8.04 6.43 -3.62
C CYS A 327 6.82 6.48 -2.68
N PRO A 328 6.63 7.56 -1.91
CA PRO A 328 5.48 7.70 -1.03
C PRO A 328 4.18 7.78 -1.85
N GLN A 329 3.13 7.09 -1.37
CA GLN A 329 1.79 7.24 -1.93
C GLN A 329 1.17 8.54 -1.44
N ARG A 330 0.64 9.32 -2.38
CA ARG A 330 -0.11 10.55 -2.12
C ARG A 330 -1.37 10.52 -2.96
N PHE A 331 -2.39 11.24 -2.52
CA PHE A 331 -3.70 11.16 -3.15
C PHE A 331 -4.16 12.52 -3.66
N TYR A 332 -4.85 12.49 -4.81
CA TYR A 332 -5.55 13.64 -5.39
C TYR A 332 -7.03 13.62 -4.99
N ASP A 333 -7.72 14.75 -5.14
CA ASP A 333 -9.15 14.94 -4.80
C ASP A 333 -9.52 14.40 -3.42
N ALA A 334 -8.58 14.53 -2.49
CA ALA A 334 -8.76 14.04 -1.15
C ALA A 334 -9.74 14.96 -0.42
N LEU A 335 -10.73 14.38 0.25
CA LEU A 335 -11.77 15.14 0.93
C LEU A 335 -11.17 16.11 1.97
N LYS A 336 -11.67 17.34 2.00
CA LYS A 336 -11.23 18.34 2.98
C LYS A 336 -11.38 17.81 4.41
N ASP A 337 -10.34 18.04 5.21
CA ASP A 337 -10.22 17.59 6.60
C ASP A 337 -10.21 16.06 6.82
N ASP A 338 -10.09 15.24 5.77
CA ASP A 338 -10.00 13.77 5.84
C ASP A 338 -11.05 13.10 6.77
N PRO A 339 -12.36 13.22 6.49
CA PRO A 339 -13.41 12.69 7.35
C PRO A 339 -13.37 11.16 7.52
N PHE A 340 -12.63 10.45 6.66
CA PHE A 340 -12.49 8.99 6.70
C PHE A 340 -11.10 8.52 7.14
N GLY A 341 -10.16 9.43 7.40
CA GLY A 341 -8.82 9.12 7.90
C GLY A 341 -8.00 8.27 6.93
N ASN A 342 -8.23 8.40 5.62
CA ASN A 342 -7.66 7.54 4.58
C ASN A 342 -6.59 8.21 3.71
N GLN A 343 -6.31 9.49 3.93
CA GLN A 343 -5.20 10.17 3.25
C GLN A 343 -3.86 9.77 3.86
N LEU A 344 -3.88 9.40 5.14
CA LEU A 344 -2.73 8.92 5.90
C LEU A 344 -1.52 9.87 5.90
N VAL A 345 -1.66 11.16 5.59
CA VAL A 345 -0.55 12.11 5.30
C VAL A 345 0.58 12.10 6.34
N ALA A 346 0.26 12.10 7.64
CA ALA A 346 1.28 12.07 8.69
C ALA A 346 2.01 10.72 8.79
N LEU A 347 1.36 9.62 8.42
CA LEU A 347 1.89 8.28 8.65
C LEU A 347 3.17 8.01 7.82
N PRO A 348 3.21 8.24 6.48
CA PRO A 348 4.45 8.16 5.71
C PRO A 348 5.53 9.13 6.17
N LEU A 349 5.16 10.32 6.67
CA LEU A 349 6.15 11.31 7.12
C LEU A 349 6.89 10.84 8.38
N TYR A 350 6.15 10.46 9.42
CA TYR A 350 6.74 10.11 10.72
C TYR A 350 7.17 8.65 10.80
N ILE A 351 6.27 7.72 10.45
CA ILE A 351 6.58 6.29 10.49
C ILE A 351 7.42 5.91 9.26
N GLY A 352 7.04 6.37 8.07
CA GLY A 352 7.81 6.08 6.85
C GLY A 352 9.22 6.68 6.87
N GLY A 353 9.38 7.92 7.37
CA GLY A 353 10.70 8.50 7.64
C GLY A 353 11.52 7.65 8.63
N GLY A 354 10.87 7.15 9.70
CA GLY A 354 11.46 6.22 10.67
C GLY A 354 11.99 4.94 10.03
N PHE A 355 11.14 4.23 9.29
CA PHE A 355 11.52 3.05 8.49
C PHE A 355 12.68 3.35 7.54
N ALA A 356 12.60 4.48 6.83
CA ALA A 356 13.64 4.86 5.89
C ALA A 356 15.01 4.94 6.57
N GLY A 357 15.11 5.37 7.84
CA GLY A 357 16.39 5.43 8.54
C GLY A 357 16.85 4.15 9.24
N LEU A 358 16.13 3.04 9.07
CA LEU A 358 16.50 1.70 9.52
C LEU A 358 17.17 0.92 8.37
N GLN A 359 16.74 -0.33 8.13
CA GLN A 359 17.19 -1.12 7.00
C GLN A 359 16.54 -0.65 5.69
N GLY A 360 15.36 -0.05 5.78
CA GLY A 360 14.74 0.69 4.69
C GLY A 360 13.22 0.68 4.76
N ILE A 361 12.58 1.47 3.89
CA ILE A 361 11.12 1.51 3.82
C ILE A 361 10.52 0.22 3.27
N ILE A 362 9.36 -0.19 3.79
CA ILE A 362 8.61 -1.34 3.28
C ILE A 362 8.20 -1.13 1.82
N TYR A 363 8.05 -2.23 1.09
CA TYR A 363 7.39 -2.22 -0.21
C TYR A 363 5.86 -2.11 -0.01
N ALA A 364 5.26 -1.05 -0.56
CA ALA A 364 3.87 -0.68 -0.32
C ALA A 364 2.94 -0.96 -1.52
N GLY A 365 3.33 -1.89 -2.39
CA GLY A 365 2.45 -2.44 -3.43
C GLY A 365 2.32 -1.62 -4.72
N THR A 366 2.87 -0.40 -4.77
CA THR A 366 2.84 0.50 -5.94
C THR A 366 3.93 1.57 -5.83
N ASN A 367 4.17 2.32 -6.92
CA ASN A 367 5.17 3.39 -7.02
C ASN A 367 6.58 2.98 -6.59
N CYS A 368 6.99 1.77 -6.97
CA CYS A 368 8.23 1.16 -6.49
C CYS A 368 9.09 0.65 -7.65
N PHE A 369 10.37 1.03 -7.62
CA PHE A 369 11.38 0.61 -8.58
C PHE A 369 12.17 -0.57 -8.01
N HIS A 370 12.09 -1.73 -8.64
CA HIS A 370 12.76 -2.96 -8.24
C HIS A 370 13.92 -3.31 -9.18
N ARG A 371 14.93 -3.99 -8.63
CA ARG A 371 15.92 -4.70 -9.45
C ARG A 371 15.41 -6.08 -9.85
N ARG A 372 15.47 -6.40 -11.15
CA ARG A 372 15.11 -7.74 -11.66
C ARG A 372 15.92 -8.85 -11.00
N LYS A 373 17.24 -8.68 -10.88
CA LYS A 373 18.11 -9.68 -10.22
C LYS A 373 17.69 -10.01 -8.78
N VAL A 374 17.16 -9.02 -8.04
CA VAL A 374 16.68 -9.22 -6.66
C VAL A 374 15.35 -9.96 -6.64
N ILE A 375 14.45 -9.64 -7.57
CA ILE A 375 13.20 -10.36 -7.79
C ILE A 375 13.47 -11.81 -8.20
N TYR A 376 14.52 -12.07 -8.98
CA TYR A 376 15.05 -13.40 -9.30
C TYR A 376 15.75 -14.11 -8.12
N GLY A 377 15.76 -13.47 -6.97
CA GLY A 377 16.11 -14.07 -5.69
C GLY A 377 17.59 -13.97 -5.32
N ILE A 378 18.38 -13.14 -6.01
CA ILE A 378 19.79 -12.91 -5.67
C ILE A 378 19.92 -12.35 -4.24
N SER A 379 20.99 -12.74 -3.53
CA SER A 379 21.33 -12.22 -2.20
C SER A 379 22.39 -11.11 -2.32
N PRO A 380 22.49 -10.20 -1.34
CA PRO A 380 23.53 -9.16 -1.35
C PRO A 380 24.96 -9.75 -1.33
N ASP A 381 25.14 -10.90 -0.68
CA ASP A 381 26.45 -11.57 -0.53
C ASP A 381 26.79 -12.53 -1.69
N HIS A 382 26.00 -12.52 -2.77
CA HIS A 382 26.10 -13.53 -3.83
C HIS A 382 27.51 -13.64 -4.42
N ASP A 383 28.19 -12.51 -4.62
CA ASP A 383 29.56 -12.48 -5.19
C ASP A 383 30.61 -13.06 -4.23
N ILE A 384 30.41 -12.94 -2.92
CA ILE A 384 31.28 -13.56 -1.90
C ILE A 384 31.06 -15.07 -1.87
N GLN A 385 29.80 -15.50 -2.01
CA GLN A 385 29.44 -16.92 -2.02
C GLN A 385 29.91 -17.64 -3.28
N ASN A 386 29.92 -16.96 -4.44
CA ASN A 386 30.44 -17.53 -5.69
C ASN A 386 31.97 -17.61 -5.70
N ARG A 387 32.71 -16.60 -5.20
CA ARG A 387 34.17 -16.68 -5.07
C ARG A 387 34.64 -17.86 -4.21
N ASN A 388 33.86 -18.23 -3.19
CA ASN A 388 34.15 -19.41 -2.37
C ASN A 388 33.79 -20.75 -3.06
N LYS A 389 32.89 -20.73 -4.06
CA LYS A 389 32.50 -21.90 -4.86
C LYS A 389 33.39 -22.12 -6.08
N ASP A 390 34.03 -21.09 -6.62
CA ASP A 390 34.99 -21.21 -7.73
C ASP A 390 36.24 -22.06 -7.38
N HIS A 391 36.45 -22.40 -6.10
CA HIS A 391 37.42 -23.39 -5.65
C HIS A 391 36.94 -24.85 -5.72
N CYS A 392 35.69 -25.11 -6.11
CA CYS A 392 35.14 -26.47 -6.23
C CYS A 392 34.44 -26.62 -7.59
N VAL A 393 35.21 -27.06 -8.60
CA VAL A 393 34.71 -27.38 -9.94
C VAL A 393 33.67 -28.50 -9.86
N THR A 394 32.43 -28.28 -10.30
CA THR A 394 31.54 -29.35 -10.82
C THR A 394 30.35 -28.84 -11.67
N ASN A 395 30.30 -29.36 -12.91
CA ASN A 395 29.15 -29.82 -13.70
C ASN A 395 28.08 -28.82 -14.22
N GLU A 396 28.18 -28.46 -15.50
CA GLU A 396 27.17 -27.73 -16.30
C GLU A 396 25.75 -28.33 -16.21
N THR A 397 25.64 -29.67 -16.14
CA THR A 397 24.36 -30.39 -16.00
C THR A 397 23.67 -30.19 -14.64
N LEU A 398 24.43 -29.85 -13.59
CA LEU A 398 23.88 -29.48 -12.28
C LEU A 398 23.37 -28.03 -12.31
N SER A 399 24.04 -27.15 -13.06
CA SER A 399 23.63 -25.75 -13.27
C SER A 399 22.29 -25.66 -14.01
N GLU A 400 22.12 -26.42 -15.10
CA GLU A 400 20.87 -26.42 -15.89
C GLU A 400 19.67 -26.94 -15.07
N LYS A 401 19.85 -28.02 -14.30
CA LYS A 401 18.80 -28.54 -13.41
C LYS A 401 18.38 -27.52 -12.34
N VAL A 402 19.33 -26.77 -11.79
CA VAL A 402 19.04 -25.71 -10.81
C VAL A 402 18.27 -24.55 -11.45
N ILE A 403 18.64 -24.15 -12.68
CA ILE A 403 17.90 -23.13 -13.44
C ILE A 403 16.47 -23.59 -13.69
N ILE A 404 16.25 -24.83 -14.14
CA ILE A 404 14.91 -25.37 -14.42
C ILE A 404 14.06 -25.43 -13.14
N GLN A 405 14.61 -25.94 -12.03
CA GLN A 405 13.90 -25.98 -10.75
C GLN A 405 13.54 -24.59 -10.22
N LYS A 406 14.38 -23.59 -10.51
CA LYS A 406 14.19 -22.24 -10.00
C LYS A 406 13.25 -21.41 -10.88
N PHE A 407 13.45 -21.43 -12.20
CA PHE A 407 12.82 -20.53 -13.16
C PHE A 407 11.79 -21.20 -14.07
N GLY A 408 11.70 -22.53 -14.09
CA GLY A 408 10.77 -23.29 -14.94
C GLY A 408 11.45 -23.92 -16.16
N ALA A 409 10.65 -24.67 -16.93
CA ALA A 409 11.16 -25.51 -18.02
C ALA A 409 11.53 -24.75 -19.31
N SER A 410 11.11 -23.50 -19.47
CA SER A 410 11.41 -22.71 -20.68
C SER A 410 12.90 -22.40 -20.74
N LYS A 411 13.59 -23.00 -21.72
CA LYS A 411 15.02 -22.80 -21.95
C LYS A 411 15.35 -21.35 -22.27
N VAL A 412 14.55 -20.71 -23.12
CA VAL A 412 14.71 -19.30 -23.53
C VAL A 412 14.64 -18.37 -22.32
N PHE A 413 13.64 -18.56 -21.46
CA PHE A 413 13.53 -17.76 -20.24
C PHE A 413 14.64 -18.08 -19.23
N GLY A 414 15.00 -19.35 -19.08
CA GLY A 414 16.09 -19.79 -18.21
C GLY A 414 17.44 -19.15 -18.57
N GLU A 415 17.77 -19.09 -19.87
CA GLU A 415 18.96 -18.40 -20.39
C GLU A 415 18.91 -16.89 -20.13
N SER A 416 17.75 -16.26 -20.39
CA SER A 416 17.56 -14.83 -20.11
C SER A 416 17.73 -14.49 -18.63
N ALA A 417 17.16 -15.31 -17.74
CA ALA A 417 17.28 -15.15 -16.30
C ALA A 417 18.71 -15.41 -15.79
N ALA A 418 19.41 -16.38 -16.38
CA ALA A 418 20.82 -16.63 -16.07
C ALA A 418 21.70 -15.43 -16.43
N HIS A 419 21.49 -14.83 -17.61
CA HIS A 419 22.18 -13.62 -18.03
C HIS A 419 21.98 -12.46 -17.04
N THR A 420 20.74 -12.25 -16.57
CA THR A 420 20.45 -11.24 -15.53
C THR A 420 21.20 -11.50 -14.22
N LEU A 421 21.40 -12.77 -13.84
CA LEU A 421 22.06 -13.17 -12.60
C LEU A 421 23.59 -13.11 -12.67
N GLU A 422 24.19 -13.33 -13.85
CA GLU A 422 25.64 -13.25 -14.07
C GLU A 422 26.18 -11.83 -13.88
N GLY A 423 25.32 -10.81 -13.88
CA GLY A 423 25.72 -9.43 -13.61
C GLY A 423 26.68 -8.86 -14.64
N LYS A 424 26.76 -9.45 -15.85
CA LYS A 424 27.44 -8.86 -17.00
C LYS A 424 26.84 -7.47 -17.20
N THR A 425 27.67 -6.48 -16.86
CA THR A 425 27.37 -5.05 -16.81
C THR A 425 26.65 -4.61 -18.06
N PHE A 426 25.57 -3.83 -17.88
CA PHE A 426 24.91 -2.93 -18.83
C PHE A 426 25.66 -2.78 -20.16
N THR A 427 25.57 -3.78 -21.05
CA THR A 427 26.13 -3.70 -22.39
C THR A 427 25.11 -2.93 -23.23
N PRO A 428 25.43 -1.72 -23.71
CA PRO A 428 24.48 -0.92 -24.49
C PRO A 428 24.03 -1.61 -25.78
N ASN A 429 24.79 -2.63 -26.23
CA ASN A 429 24.70 -3.27 -27.53
C ASN A 429 24.07 -4.66 -27.53
N ASP A 430 23.61 -5.20 -26.40
CA ASP A 430 22.76 -6.39 -26.45
C ASP A 430 21.33 -5.96 -26.81
N ASN A 431 21.16 -5.55 -28.07
CA ASN A 431 19.88 -5.39 -28.76
C ASN A 431 19.19 -6.76 -28.86
N HIS A 432 18.81 -7.31 -27.71
CA HIS A 432 18.07 -8.56 -27.56
C HIS A 432 16.57 -8.32 -27.49
N CYS A 433 16.04 -7.28 -28.15
CA CYS A 433 14.70 -7.40 -28.70
C CYS A 433 14.79 -8.34 -29.92
N LYS A 434 15.10 -9.63 -29.68
CA LYS A 434 14.75 -10.66 -30.67
C LYS A 434 13.23 -10.55 -30.80
N SER A 435 12.73 -10.41 -32.03
CA SER A 435 11.30 -10.26 -32.35
C SER A 435 10.43 -10.90 -31.28
N LEU A 436 9.57 -10.10 -30.63
CA LEU A 436 8.79 -10.49 -29.45
C LEU A 436 8.14 -11.87 -29.66
N ASP A 437 8.76 -12.93 -29.13
CA ASP A 437 8.31 -14.30 -29.33
C ASP A 437 7.05 -14.52 -28.48
N LEU A 438 5.90 -14.32 -29.12
CA LEU A 438 4.59 -14.41 -28.47
C LEU A 438 4.27 -15.84 -28.03
N GLU A 439 4.80 -16.86 -28.71
CA GLU A 439 4.58 -18.25 -28.33
C GLU A 439 5.34 -18.57 -27.04
N ALA A 440 6.64 -18.23 -26.98
CA ALA A 440 7.44 -18.41 -25.77
C ALA A 440 6.95 -17.53 -24.60
N ALA A 441 6.50 -16.30 -24.89
CA ALA A 441 5.87 -15.43 -23.89
C ALA A 441 4.56 -16.05 -23.34
N SER A 442 3.76 -16.67 -24.21
CA SER A 442 2.52 -17.34 -23.80
C SER A 442 2.78 -18.59 -22.96
N GLU A 443 3.84 -19.36 -23.26
CA GLU A 443 4.30 -20.51 -22.48
C GLU A 443 4.60 -20.10 -21.03
N VAL A 444 5.44 -19.08 -20.84
CA VAL A 444 5.84 -18.62 -19.50
C VAL A 444 4.71 -17.90 -18.74
N ALA A 445 3.67 -17.45 -19.43
CA ALA A 445 2.49 -16.85 -18.83
C ALA A 445 1.41 -17.87 -18.41
N SER A 446 1.58 -19.15 -18.76
CA SER A 446 0.61 -20.20 -18.45
C SER A 446 0.43 -20.40 -16.94
N CYS A 447 -0.78 -20.80 -16.52
CA CYS A 447 -1.09 -20.99 -15.10
C CYS A 447 -0.39 -22.21 -14.49
N GLY A 448 0.05 -23.15 -15.31
CA GLY A 448 0.81 -24.33 -14.91
C GLY A 448 2.31 -24.07 -14.75
N TYR A 449 2.84 -22.97 -15.29
CA TYR A 449 4.28 -22.70 -15.36
C TYR A 449 4.97 -22.68 -13.98
N GLU A 450 4.25 -22.27 -12.94
CA GLU A 450 4.80 -22.12 -11.59
C GLU A 450 4.86 -23.45 -10.83
N TYR A 451 4.24 -24.51 -11.36
CA TYR A 451 4.19 -25.81 -10.71
C TYR A 451 5.59 -26.43 -10.59
N CYS A 452 5.93 -26.95 -9.41
CA CYS A 452 7.26 -27.49 -9.10
C CYS A 452 8.44 -26.51 -9.32
N THR A 453 8.18 -25.20 -9.38
CA THR A 453 9.23 -24.17 -9.46
C THR A 453 9.40 -23.40 -8.14
N ALA A 454 10.37 -22.48 -8.12
CA ALA A 454 10.59 -21.55 -7.01
C ALA A 454 9.76 -20.25 -7.07
N TRP A 455 8.97 -20.05 -8.14
CA TRP A 455 8.09 -18.87 -8.28
C TRP A 455 7.08 -18.78 -7.14
N GLY A 456 6.89 -17.56 -6.64
CA GLY A 456 6.02 -17.28 -5.50
C GLY A 456 6.56 -17.72 -4.13
N LYS A 457 7.65 -18.50 -4.09
CA LYS A 457 8.23 -19.05 -2.85
C LYS A 457 9.58 -18.43 -2.52
N GLN A 458 10.45 -18.34 -3.52
CA GLN A 458 11.81 -17.80 -3.40
C GLN A 458 12.17 -16.79 -4.50
N VAL A 459 11.46 -16.87 -5.63
CA VAL A 459 11.58 -16.03 -6.82
C VAL A 459 10.25 -15.30 -7.03
N GLY A 460 10.32 -14.04 -7.46
CA GLY A 460 9.16 -13.22 -7.72
C GLY A 460 8.55 -12.58 -6.47
N TRP A 461 7.30 -12.14 -6.61
CA TRP A 461 6.42 -11.68 -5.54
C TRP A 461 5.98 -12.90 -4.73
N ILE A 462 6.10 -12.80 -3.41
CA ILE A 462 5.96 -13.93 -2.50
C ILE A 462 4.48 -14.19 -2.20
N TYR A 463 4.06 -15.44 -2.38
CA TYR A 463 2.71 -15.91 -2.10
C TYR A 463 2.52 -16.25 -0.61
N GLY A 464 1.27 -16.24 -0.16
CA GLY A 464 0.89 -16.73 1.16
C GLY A 464 0.19 -15.71 2.06
N SER A 465 0.03 -14.46 1.61
CA SER A 465 -0.78 -13.44 2.26
C SER A 465 -1.47 -12.56 1.21
N THR A 466 -2.60 -11.94 1.57
CA THR A 466 -3.26 -10.89 0.77
C THR A 466 -2.53 -9.54 0.82
N SER A 467 -1.47 -9.44 1.63
CA SER A 467 -0.51 -8.33 1.66
C SER A 467 0.83 -8.81 1.13
N GLU A 468 0.84 -9.29 -0.12
CA GLU A 468 2.04 -9.84 -0.77
C GLU A 468 3.17 -8.81 -0.87
N ASP A 469 2.80 -7.53 -0.91
CA ASP A 469 3.70 -6.39 -0.99
C ASP A 469 4.62 -6.32 0.23
N VAL A 470 4.04 -6.20 1.42
CA VAL A 470 4.76 -6.17 2.69
C VAL A 470 5.55 -7.46 2.88
N LEU A 471 4.96 -8.61 2.51
CA LEU A 471 5.63 -9.91 2.59
C LEU A 471 6.86 -10.00 1.68
N THR A 472 6.77 -9.50 0.44
CA THR A 472 7.87 -9.50 -0.53
C THR A 472 8.98 -8.56 -0.06
N GLY A 473 8.64 -7.36 0.44
CA GLY A 473 9.61 -6.45 1.05
C GLY A 473 10.33 -7.08 2.25
N LEU A 474 9.58 -7.69 3.17
CA LEU A 474 10.14 -8.39 4.34
C LEU A 474 11.08 -9.50 3.92
N LYS A 475 10.77 -10.23 2.84
CA LYS A 475 11.65 -11.28 2.31
C LYS A 475 12.98 -10.72 1.82
N PHE A 476 12.99 -9.57 1.16
CA PHE A 476 14.23 -8.91 0.74
C PHE A 476 15.06 -8.45 1.93
N HIS A 477 14.46 -7.78 2.90
CA HIS A 477 15.16 -7.34 4.11
C HIS A 477 15.68 -8.52 4.94
N THR A 478 14.91 -9.61 5.04
CA THR A 478 15.36 -10.85 5.70
C THR A 478 16.58 -11.49 4.99
N LYS A 479 16.74 -11.28 3.68
CA LYS A 479 17.95 -11.70 2.93
C LYS A 479 19.13 -10.73 3.12
N GLY A 480 18.94 -9.60 3.80
CA GLY A 480 19.96 -8.59 4.08
C GLY A 480 19.97 -7.42 3.11
N TRP A 481 19.03 -7.36 2.16
CA TRP A 481 18.89 -6.18 1.31
C TRP A 481 18.38 -4.99 2.12
N ARG A 482 18.71 -3.79 1.66
CA ARG A 482 18.12 -2.53 2.08
C ARG A 482 17.10 -2.04 1.06
N SER A 483 16.33 -1.04 1.45
CA SER A 483 15.51 -0.25 0.54
C SER A 483 15.66 1.23 0.87
N GLU A 484 15.32 2.10 -0.08
CA GLU A 484 15.40 3.54 0.13
C GLU A 484 14.07 4.20 -0.24
N LEU A 485 13.73 5.24 0.52
CA LEU A 485 12.60 6.12 0.20
C LEU A 485 13.05 7.10 -0.88
N CYS A 486 12.36 7.11 -2.01
CA CYS A 486 12.59 8.03 -3.12
C CYS A 486 11.56 9.16 -3.05
N THR A 487 11.90 10.21 -2.30
CA THR A 487 11.06 11.40 -2.16
C THR A 487 11.52 12.45 -3.15
N THR A 488 10.60 13.06 -3.88
CA THR A 488 10.88 14.13 -4.84
C THR A 488 10.05 15.37 -4.53
N ASP A 489 10.55 16.52 -4.93
CA ASP A 489 9.82 17.78 -4.95
C ASP A 489 9.85 18.32 -6.39
N PRO A 490 8.70 18.39 -7.10
CA PRO A 490 7.36 18.00 -6.67
C PRO A 490 7.20 16.48 -6.47
N ILE A 491 6.15 16.09 -5.74
CA ILE A 491 5.76 14.70 -5.48
C ILE A 491 5.66 13.94 -6.81
N ALA A 492 6.15 12.70 -6.84
CA ALA A 492 6.25 11.93 -8.06
C ALA A 492 4.98 11.24 -8.54
N PHE A 493 4.18 10.72 -7.62
CA PHE A 493 2.99 9.94 -7.93
C PHE A 493 1.80 10.41 -7.12
N ARG A 494 0.61 10.40 -7.75
CA ARG A 494 -0.66 10.68 -7.09
C ARG A 494 -1.71 9.66 -7.51
N GLY A 495 -2.43 9.11 -6.55
CA GLY A 495 -3.54 8.18 -6.79
C GLY A 495 -4.87 8.63 -6.21
N CYS A 496 -5.90 7.79 -6.33
CA CYS A 496 -7.20 8.08 -5.72
C CYS A 496 -7.37 7.39 -4.35
N THR A 497 -7.98 8.08 -3.39
CA THR A 497 -8.48 7.45 -2.17
C THR A 497 -9.89 6.90 -2.37
N PRO A 498 -10.32 5.91 -1.58
CA PRO A 498 -11.75 5.61 -1.41
C PRO A 498 -12.53 6.89 -1.08
N GLN A 499 -13.65 7.11 -1.77
CA GLN A 499 -14.48 8.32 -1.62
C GLN A 499 -15.54 8.19 -0.52
N ASP A 500 -15.69 6.99 0.06
CA ASP A 500 -16.60 6.73 1.17
C ASP A 500 -15.95 5.87 2.27
N ASN A 501 -16.60 5.83 3.43
CA ASN A 501 -16.14 5.06 4.57
C ASN A 501 -16.28 3.55 4.39
N ILE A 502 -17.14 3.05 3.49
CA ILE A 502 -17.31 1.61 3.26
C ILE A 502 -16.07 1.07 2.52
N GLY A 503 -15.67 1.73 1.43
CA GLY A 503 -14.46 1.42 0.69
C GLY A 503 -13.20 1.52 1.58
N GLN A 504 -13.13 2.56 2.42
CA GLN A 504 -12.06 2.72 3.42
C GLN A 504 -12.03 1.54 4.41
N MET A 505 -13.17 1.20 4.99
CA MET A 505 -13.25 0.15 6.01
C MET A 505 -12.94 -1.24 5.43
N SER A 506 -13.39 -1.53 4.21
CA SER A 506 -13.07 -2.77 3.51
C SER A 506 -11.59 -2.88 3.18
N GLN A 507 -10.96 -1.77 2.74
CA GLN A 507 -9.52 -1.73 2.48
C GLN A 507 -8.72 -2.01 3.76
N HIS A 508 -9.04 -1.35 4.87
CA HIS A 508 -8.35 -1.58 6.14
C HIS A 508 -8.56 -2.99 6.71
N LYS A 509 -9.75 -3.57 6.53
CA LYS A 509 -10.01 -4.98 6.91
C LYS A 509 -9.04 -5.92 6.16
N ARG A 510 -8.89 -5.72 4.85
CA ARG A 510 -8.01 -6.52 3.99
C ARG A 510 -6.54 -6.38 4.40
N TRP A 511 -6.09 -5.15 4.66
CA TRP A 511 -4.75 -4.89 5.16
C TRP A 511 -4.53 -5.60 6.49
N ALA A 512 -5.42 -5.41 7.47
CA ALA A 512 -5.29 -6.02 8.79
C ALA A 512 -5.24 -7.56 8.71
N SER A 513 -6.08 -8.19 7.88
CA SER A 513 -6.05 -9.64 7.70
C SER A 513 -4.75 -10.13 7.06
N GLY A 514 -4.29 -9.50 5.97
CA GLY A 514 -3.06 -9.91 5.28
C GLY A 514 -1.82 -9.74 6.15
N LEU A 515 -1.75 -8.61 6.88
CA LEU A 515 -0.69 -8.30 7.82
C LEU A 515 -0.61 -9.30 8.99
N LEU A 516 -1.77 -9.71 9.53
CA LEU A 516 -1.82 -10.74 10.57
C LEU A 516 -1.41 -12.13 10.03
N ASP A 517 -1.81 -12.46 8.80
CA ASP A 517 -1.42 -13.71 8.14
C ASP A 517 0.11 -13.80 8.01
N ILE A 518 0.78 -12.69 7.68
CA ILE A 518 2.26 -12.61 7.68
C ILE A 518 2.82 -12.92 9.07
N PHE A 519 2.31 -12.25 10.11
CA PHE A 519 2.80 -12.40 11.48
C PHE A 519 2.67 -13.83 12.01
N LEU A 520 1.57 -14.51 11.68
CA LEU A 520 1.30 -15.89 12.13
C LEU A 520 1.93 -16.97 11.23
N SER A 521 2.47 -16.59 10.07
CA SER A 521 3.11 -17.51 9.14
C SER A 521 4.59 -17.78 9.47
N LYS A 522 5.21 -18.68 8.69
CA LYS A 522 6.67 -18.90 8.68
C LYS A 522 7.48 -17.64 8.29
N HIS A 523 6.83 -16.59 7.81
CA HIS A 523 7.43 -15.32 7.44
C HIS A 523 7.38 -14.28 8.57
N CYS A 524 7.05 -14.66 9.80
CA CYS A 524 7.07 -13.78 10.95
C CYS A 524 8.39 -12.97 11.02
N PRO A 525 8.36 -11.64 11.22
CA PRO A 525 9.57 -10.80 11.29
C PRO A 525 10.58 -11.25 12.34
N ILE A 526 10.10 -11.85 13.45
CA ILE A 526 10.95 -12.40 14.52
C ILE A 526 11.89 -13.47 13.96
N PHE A 527 11.37 -14.38 13.12
CA PHE A 527 12.20 -15.40 12.47
C PHE A 527 13.19 -14.79 11.48
N GLY A 528 12.83 -13.67 10.84
CA GLY A 528 13.74 -12.92 9.98
C GLY A 528 14.96 -12.37 10.71
N THR A 529 14.82 -12.05 12.01
CA THR A 529 15.94 -11.59 12.86
C THR A 529 16.72 -12.77 13.45
N LEU A 530 16.02 -13.81 13.90
CA LEU A 530 16.65 -14.97 14.56
C LEU A 530 17.42 -15.86 13.57
N PHE A 531 16.91 -16.01 12.34
CA PHE A 531 17.43 -16.97 11.35
C PHE A 531 17.78 -16.32 10.00
N GLY A 532 17.63 -15.00 9.89
CA GLY A 532 17.95 -14.23 8.68
C GLY A 532 18.84 -13.04 9.00
N LYS A 533 18.75 -12.01 8.15
CA LYS A 533 19.53 -10.77 8.23
C LYS A 533 18.66 -9.54 8.45
N LEU A 534 17.44 -9.73 8.97
CA LEU A 534 16.58 -8.61 9.34
C LEU A 534 17.17 -7.93 10.58
N GLN A 535 17.41 -6.62 10.51
CA GLN A 535 17.91 -5.89 11.68
C GLN A 535 16.86 -5.85 12.79
N LEU A 536 17.28 -5.91 14.06
CA LEU A 536 16.34 -5.97 15.19
C LEU A 536 15.34 -4.79 15.21
N ARG A 537 15.80 -3.57 14.92
CA ARG A 537 14.91 -2.40 14.88
C ARG A 537 13.96 -2.44 13.67
N GLU A 538 14.41 -3.00 12.55
CA GLU A 538 13.56 -3.25 11.38
C GLU A 538 12.49 -4.30 11.70
N CYS A 539 12.85 -5.35 12.44
CA CYS A 539 11.90 -6.33 12.95
C CYS A 539 10.82 -5.70 13.82
N PHE A 540 11.19 -4.79 14.73
CA PHE A 540 10.20 -4.02 15.48
C PHE A 540 9.30 -3.21 14.53
N ALA A 541 9.87 -2.52 13.54
CA ALA A 541 9.07 -1.77 12.58
C ALA A 541 8.08 -2.67 11.79
N TYR A 542 8.51 -3.86 11.37
CA TYR A 542 7.61 -4.86 10.79
C TYR A 542 6.56 -5.38 11.77
N ILE A 543 6.91 -5.62 13.03
CA ILE A 543 5.95 -6.01 14.06
C ILE A 543 4.89 -4.91 14.21
N TRP A 544 5.28 -3.63 14.23
CA TRP A 544 4.35 -2.51 14.33
C TRP A 544 3.28 -2.55 13.24
N ILE A 545 3.68 -2.77 11.97
CA ILE A 545 2.71 -2.85 10.87
C ILE A 545 1.92 -4.15 10.90
N THR A 546 2.55 -5.30 11.18
CA THR A 546 1.84 -6.59 11.17
C THR A 546 0.86 -6.77 12.32
N ASN A 547 0.98 -5.95 13.38
CA ASN A 547 0.19 -6.04 14.61
C ASN A 547 -1.19 -5.34 14.55
N TRP A 548 -1.58 -4.76 13.41
CA TRP A 548 -2.80 -3.94 13.30
C TRP A 548 -4.09 -4.69 13.70
N ALA A 549 -4.23 -5.95 13.32
CA ALA A 549 -5.40 -6.76 13.66
C ALA A 549 -5.42 -7.16 15.13
N LEU A 550 -4.29 -7.63 15.67
CA LEU A 550 -4.19 -8.05 17.08
C LEU A 550 -4.44 -6.88 18.05
N ARG A 551 -4.00 -5.68 17.69
CA ARG A 551 -4.26 -4.44 18.44
C ARG A 551 -5.75 -4.16 18.69
N SER A 552 -6.65 -4.66 17.84
CA SER A 552 -8.09 -4.45 18.01
C SER A 552 -8.66 -5.06 19.29
N ILE A 553 -8.10 -6.17 19.78
CA ILE A 553 -8.61 -6.88 20.97
C ILE A 553 -8.46 -6.02 22.24
N PRO A 554 -7.23 -5.58 22.61
CA PRO A 554 -7.06 -4.74 23.79
C PRO A 554 -7.75 -3.37 23.62
N GLU A 555 -7.87 -2.83 22.40
CA GLU A 555 -8.65 -1.61 22.20
C GLU A 555 -10.13 -1.78 22.49
N ILE A 556 -10.76 -2.86 22.01
CA ILE A 556 -12.18 -3.14 22.31
C ILE A 556 -12.36 -3.38 23.80
N CYS A 557 -11.52 -4.22 24.42
CA CYS A 557 -11.57 -4.50 25.84
C CYS A 557 -11.45 -3.23 26.69
N TYR A 558 -10.49 -2.37 26.37
CA TYR A 558 -10.28 -1.11 27.08
C TYR A 558 -11.39 -0.10 26.80
N ALA A 559 -11.96 -0.07 25.60
CA ALA A 559 -13.06 0.83 25.25
C ALA A 559 -14.36 0.51 26.00
N VAL A 560 -14.67 -0.76 26.26
CA VAL A 560 -15.88 -1.16 27.02
C VAL A 560 -15.69 -1.12 28.54
N LEU A 561 -14.45 -1.00 29.02
CA LEU A 561 -14.11 -1.03 30.44
C LEU A 561 -14.75 0.11 31.28
N PRO A 562 -14.85 1.37 30.79
CA PRO A 562 -15.58 2.42 31.50
C PRO A 562 -17.06 2.07 31.70
N ALA A 563 -17.73 1.57 30.66
CA ALA A 563 -19.12 1.14 30.73
C ALA A 563 -19.31 -0.03 31.72
N TYR A 564 -18.42 -1.02 31.69
CA TYR A 564 -18.41 -2.11 32.68
C TYR A 564 -18.37 -1.53 34.10
N CYS A 565 -17.39 -0.68 34.38
CA CYS A 565 -17.19 -0.10 35.71
C CYS A 565 -18.37 0.73 36.20
N ILE A 566 -18.98 1.53 35.33
CA ILE A 566 -20.19 2.30 35.64
C ILE A 566 -21.34 1.37 36.02
N ILE A 567 -21.54 0.28 35.27
CA ILE A 567 -22.64 -0.68 35.53
C ILE A 567 -22.37 -1.45 36.83
N THR A 568 -21.14 -1.90 37.08
CA THR A 568 -20.80 -2.70 38.25
C THR A 568 -20.50 -1.89 39.50
N ASN A 569 -20.50 -0.55 39.42
CA ASN A 569 -20.02 0.34 40.47
C ASN A 569 -18.60 0.00 40.93
N SER A 570 -17.76 -0.46 40.00
CA SER A 570 -16.33 -0.69 40.22
C SER A 570 -15.52 0.42 39.55
N SER A 571 -14.20 0.36 39.69
CA SER A 571 -13.32 1.32 39.02
C SER A 571 -12.12 0.61 38.44
N PHE A 572 -11.80 0.95 37.18
CA PHE A 572 -10.55 0.57 36.56
C PHE A 572 -9.51 1.68 36.69
N LEU A 573 -9.90 2.91 37.01
CA LEU A 573 -8.94 3.99 37.19
C LEU A 573 -8.28 3.90 38.58
N PRO A 574 -7.02 4.33 38.72
CA PRO A 574 -6.40 4.51 40.02
C PRO A 574 -7.14 5.55 40.89
N ASN A 575 -7.67 5.14 42.04
CA ASN A 575 -8.50 6.00 42.91
C ASN A 575 -7.75 6.74 44.03
N LYS A 576 -6.44 6.51 44.19
CA LYS A 576 -5.59 7.20 45.19
C LYS A 576 -4.57 8.07 44.47
N GLU A 577 -4.34 9.28 44.95
CA GLU A 577 -3.19 10.08 44.51
C GLU A 577 -1.88 9.39 44.91
N PRO A 578 -0.84 9.37 44.05
CA PRO A 578 -0.72 10.06 42.76
C PRO A 578 -1.22 9.26 41.53
N GLY A 579 -1.86 8.10 41.72
CA GLY A 579 -2.18 7.16 40.66
C GLY A 579 -3.08 7.70 39.55
N LEU A 580 -4.04 8.58 39.85
CA LEU A 580 -4.96 9.17 38.86
C LEU A 580 -4.25 10.14 37.90
N TRP A 581 -3.20 10.80 38.37
CA TRP A 581 -2.46 11.77 37.57
C TRP A 581 -1.66 11.12 36.44
N ILE A 582 -1.22 9.86 36.61
CA ILE A 582 -0.48 9.14 35.57
C ILE A 582 -1.29 8.99 34.26
N PRO A 583 -2.49 8.37 34.24
CA PRO A 583 -3.30 8.25 33.03
C PRO A 583 -3.81 9.60 32.51
N ALA A 584 -4.06 10.57 33.40
CA ALA A 584 -4.45 11.92 32.99
C ALA A 584 -3.33 12.65 32.23
N THR A 585 -2.10 12.63 32.77
CA THR A 585 -0.92 13.20 32.11
C THR A 585 -0.63 12.47 30.80
N LEU A 586 -0.74 11.13 30.77
CA LEU A 586 -0.63 10.35 29.53
C LEU A 586 -1.60 10.83 28.45
N PHE A 587 -2.88 10.98 28.80
CA PHE A 587 -3.91 11.44 27.88
C PHE A 587 -3.58 12.82 27.32
N VAL A 588 -3.23 13.78 28.17
CA VAL A 588 -2.88 15.15 27.75
C VAL A 588 -1.65 15.15 26.86
N LEU A 589 -0.58 14.47 27.29
CA LEU A 589 0.70 14.46 26.59
C LEU A 589 0.60 13.80 25.20
N TYR A 590 -0.13 12.68 25.10
CA TYR A 590 -0.40 12.01 23.83
C TYR A 590 -1.16 12.92 22.85
N ASN A 591 -2.22 13.58 23.30
CA ASN A 591 -3.01 14.47 22.44
C ASN A 591 -2.20 15.69 22.00
N ILE A 592 -1.43 16.32 22.89
CA ILE A 592 -0.55 17.45 22.53
C ILE A 592 0.54 17.02 21.56
N SER A 593 1.20 15.89 21.80
CA SER A 593 2.27 15.37 20.93
C SER A 593 1.75 15.13 19.52
N THR A 594 0.66 14.36 19.39
CA THR A 594 0.08 14.01 18.08
C THR A 594 -0.49 15.22 17.35
N LEU A 595 -1.09 16.17 18.07
CA LEU A 595 -1.57 17.42 17.48
C LEU A 595 -0.40 18.25 16.93
N THR A 596 0.68 18.37 17.70
CA THR A 596 1.89 19.12 17.29
C THR A 596 2.53 18.51 16.05
N GLU A 597 2.63 17.18 15.98
CA GLU A 597 3.13 16.49 14.79
C GLU A 597 2.25 16.73 13.56
N GLN A 598 0.92 16.73 13.72
CA GLN A 598 0.00 16.91 12.59
C GLN A 598 0.00 18.35 12.08
N LEU A 599 0.07 19.34 12.98
CA LEU A 599 0.21 20.75 12.61
C LEU A 599 1.53 21.00 11.86
N LYS A 600 2.64 20.38 12.29
CA LYS A 600 3.94 20.46 11.59
C LYS A 600 3.90 19.88 10.18
N SER A 601 3.03 18.90 9.93
CA SER A 601 2.81 18.34 8.59
C SER A 601 1.82 19.16 7.73
N GLY A 602 1.39 20.34 8.18
CA GLY A 602 0.51 21.24 7.44
C GLY A 602 -0.98 20.87 7.50
N MET A 603 -1.39 19.96 8.40
CA MET A 603 -2.78 19.52 8.53
C MET A 603 -3.58 20.37 9.53
N SER A 604 -4.90 20.45 9.34
CA SER A 604 -5.80 21.19 10.24
C SER A 604 -6.04 20.43 11.55
N ILE A 605 -6.46 21.16 12.59
CA ILE A 605 -6.90 20.55 13.87
C ILE A 605 -8.08 19.59 13.63
N LYS A 606 -8.95 19.92 12.68
CA LYS A 606 -10.08 19.07 12.32
C LYS A 606 -9.64 17.77 11.65
N THR A 607 -8.61 17.82 10.79
CA THR A 607 -7.95 16.62 10.24
C THR A 607 -7.34 15.78 11.35
N TRP A 608 -6.65 16.38 12.33
CA TRP A 608 -6.12 15.65 13.49
C TRP A 608 -7.23 14.94 14.26
N TRP A 609 -8.31 15.63 14.60
CA TRP A 609 -9.44 15.03 15.32
C TRP A 609 -10.09 13.89 14.51
N ASN A 610 -10.26 14.09 13.20
CA ASN A 610 -10.76 13.06 12.30
C ASN A 610 -9.85 11.82 12.27
N ASN A 611 -8.53 12.01 12.22
CA ASN A 611 -7.55 10.93 12.29
C ASN A 611 -7.60 10.19 13.63
N GLN A 612 -7.75 10.90 14.76
CA GLN A 612 -7.87 10.28 16.09
C GLN A 612 -9.12 9.39 16.21
N ARG A 613 -10.29 9.91 15.79
CA ARG A 613 -11.53 9.13 15.83
C ARG A 613 -11.50 7.97 14.84
N MET A 614 -10.97 8.17 13.64
CA MET A 614 -10.91 7.13 12.62
C MET A 614 -9.91 6.03 12.99
N GLY A 615 -8.79 6.37 13.61
CA GLY A 615 -7.86 5.36 14.16
C GLY A 615 -8.56 4.38 15.09
N ARG A 616 -9.43 4.87 15.98
CA ARG A 616 -10.24 4.04 16.90
C ARG A 616 -11.35 3.27 16.18
N ILE A 617 -12.14 3.96 15.35
CA ILE A 617 -13.24 3.34 14.60
C ILE A 617 -12.70 2.21 13.71
N THR A 618 -11.67 2.46 12.93
CA THR A 618 -11.08 1.47 12.02
C THR A 618 -10.45 0.31 12.78
N THR A 619 -9.78 0.56 13.91
CA THR A 619 -9.18 -0.50 14.73
C THR A 619 -10.24 -1.42 15.33
N MET A 620 -11.28 -0.87 15.96
CA MET A 620 -12.31 -1.66 16.65
C MET A 620 -13.38 -2.25 15.71
N ASN A 621 -13.44 -1.81 14.45
CA ASN A 621 -14.34 -2.38 13.44
C ASN A 621 -13.54 -3.19 12.39
N SER A 622 -12.92 -2.51 11.43
CA SER A 622 -12.23 -3.15 10.30
C SER A 622 -11.10 -4.09 10.73
N CYS A 623 -10.19 -3.65 11.60
CA CYS A 623 -9.06 -4.47 12.02
C CYS A 623 -9.51 -5.67 12.87
N PHE A 624 -10.55 -5.49 13.70
CA PHE A 624 -11.17 -6.59 14.44
C PHE A 624 -11.79 -7.64 13.53
N PHE A 625 -12.52 -7.22 12.48
CA PHE A 625 -13.01 -8.17 11.48
C PHE A 625 -11.89 -8.82 10.69
N GLY A 626 -10.78 -8.11 10.42
CA GLY A 626 -9.57 -8.70 9.86
C GLY A 626 -8.97 -9.79 10.76
N PHE A 627 -8.94 -9.56 12.07
CA PHE A 627 -8.54 -10.56 13.08
C PHE A 627 -9.48 -11.78 13.04
N LEU A 628 -10.80 -11.58 13.07
CA LEU A 628 -11.77 -12.66 13.01
C LEU A 628 -11.64 -13.50 11.73
N THR A 629 -11.41 -12.86 10.57
CA THR A 629 -11.20 -13.58 9.31
C THR A 629 -10.00 -14.53 9.40
N ILE A 630 -8.86 -14.07 9.93
CA ILE A 630 -7.67 -14.92 10.06
C ILE A 630 -7.83 -15.98 11.15
N LEU A 631 -8.51 -15.67 12.25
CA LEU A 631 -8.85 -16.66 13.28
C LEU A 631 -9.69 -17.79 12.69
N LEU A 632 -10.76 -17.46 11.95
CA LEU A 632 -11.62 -18.46 11.30
C LEU A 632 -10.89 -19.26 10.22
N LYS A 633 -9.97 -18.62 9.48
CA LYS A 633 -9.07 -19.31 8.52
C LYS A 633 -8.20 -20.35 9.22
N HIS A 634 -7.58 -20.01 10.34
CA HIS A 634 -6.75 -20.96 11.11
C HIS A 634 -7.57 -22.09 11.73
N LEU A 635 -8.80 -21.80 12.16
CA LEU A 635 -9.75 -22.81 12.62
C LEU A 635 -10.35 -23.66 11.48
N ARG A 636 -10.00 -23.39 10.21
CA ARG A 636 -10.52 -24.04 9.00
C ARG A 636 -12.05 -23.93 8.85
N ILE A 637 -12.64 -22.89 9.40
CA ILE A 637 -14.08 -22.62 9.35
C ILE A 637 -14.46 -21.85 8.08
N SER A 638 -13.56 -21.00 7.56
CA SER A 638 -13.81 -20.17 6.38
C SER A 638 -12.49 -19.80 5.67
N GLU A 639 -12.53 -19.65 4.35
CA GLU A 639 -11.42 -19.07 3.58
C GLU A 639 -11.48 -17.53 3.63
N ALA A 640 -10.32 -16.88 3.73
CA ALA A 640 -10.25 -15.42 3.66
C ALA A 640 -10.55 -14.96 2.23
N VAL A 641 -11.73 -14.35 2.01
CA VAL A 641 -12.13 -13.80 0.71
C VAL A 641 -11.47 -12.44 0.49
N PHE A 642 -10.74 -12.30 -0.61
CA PHE A 642 -10.22 -11.03 -1.10
C PHE A 642 -11.29 -10.30 -1.92
N GLU A 643 -11.69 -9.11 -1.47
CA GLU A 643 -12.59 -8.22 -2.21
C GLU A 643 -11.78 -7.08 -2.84
N ILE A 644 -12.02 -6.76 -4.11
CA ILE A 644 -11.39 -5.63 -4.82
C ILE A 644 -12.04 -4.31 -4.35
N THR A 645 -11.24 -3.27 -4.10
CA THR A 645 -11.79 -1.95 -3.75
C THR A 645 -12.22 -1.22 -5.03
N LYS A 646 -13.45 -0.71 -5.07
CA LYS A 646 -13.90 0.16 -6.15
C LYS A 646 -13.02 1.42 -6.27
N LYS A 647 -12.53 1.69 -7.47
CA LYS A 647 -11.81 2.90 -7.86
C LYS A 647 -12.77 3.80 -8.63
N GLU A 648 -12.93 5.04 -8.18
CA GLU A 648 -13.82 6.01 -8.82
C GLU A 648 -13.01 7.24 -9.26
N GLN A 649 -13.32 7.75 -10.45
CA GLN A 649 -13.06 9.14 -10.79
C GLN A 649 -14.24 9.96 -10.26
N PRO A 650 -14.01 11.08 -9.56
CA PRO A 650 -15.11 11.95 -9.17
C PRO A 650 -15.83 12.41 -10.44
N SER A 651 -17.14 12.21 -10.48
CA SER A 651 -17.97 12.84 -11.49
C SER A 651 -17.95 14.34 -11.25
N SER A 652 -17.77 15.13 -12.32
CA SER A 652 -17.99 16.57 -12.33
C SER A 652 -19.48 16.94 -12.18
N SER A 653 -20.27 16.10 -11.50
CA SER A 653 -21.69 16.33 -11.26
C SER A 653 -21.90 16.91 -9.87
N GLU A 654 -22.47 18.11 -9.89
CA GLU A 654 -22.95 18.97 -8.82
C GLU A 654 -23.87 18.24 -7.81
N GLY A 655 -23.32 17.34 -7.01
CA GLY A 655 -23.97 16.85 -5.79
C GLY A 655 -23.71 17.84 -4.67
N SER A 656 -24.78 18.42 -4.11
CA SER A 656 -24.71 19.47 -3.07
C SER A 656 -23.61 19.22 -2.03
N ASP A 657 -22.74 20.23 -1.89
CA ASP A 657 -21.54 20.29 -1.03
C ASP A 657 -21.80 19.84 0.42
N GLU A 658 -23.06 19.92 0.87
CA GLU A 658 -23.48 19.50 2.21
C GLU A 658 -23.32 18.00 2.53
N ASN A 659 -23.31 17.12 1.52
CA ASN A 659 -23.32 15.66 1.72
C ASN A 659 -21.94 14.99 1.59
N VAL A 660 -20.93 15.73 1.13
CA VAL A 660 -19.57 15.24 0.94
C VAL A 660 -18.95 14.89 2.29
N GLY A 661 -18.30 13.72 2.39
CA GLY A 661 -17.64 13.27 3.63
C GLY A 661 -18.58 12.78 4.75
N ARG A 662 -19.87 12.58 4.48
CA ARG A 662 -20.80 11.96 5.44
C ARG A 662 -20.62 10.44 5.47
N PHE A 663 -20.77 9.86 6.66
CA PHE A 663 -20.75 8.41 6.86
C PHE A 663 -21.97 7.75 6.23
N ILE A 664 -21.70 6.68 5.49
CA ILE A 664 -22.68 5.79 4.87
C ILE A 664 -22.65 4.45 5.62
N PHE A 665 -23.82 3.87 5.81
CA PHE A 665 -23.99 2.57 6.44
C PHE A 665 -24.73 1.63 5.50
N ASN A 666 -24.33 0.37 5.54
CA ASN A 666 -24.99 -0.73 4.82
C ASN A 666 -25.08 -1.95 5.76
N GLU A 667 -25.58 -3.06 5.25
CA GLU A 667 -25.75 -4.30 6.03
C GLU A 667 -24.44 -5.05 6.33
N SER A 668 -23.28 -4.45 6.03
CA SER A 668 -21.99 -5.04 6.33
C SER A 668 -21.84 -5.31 7.83
N PRO A 669 -21.35 -6.51 8.21
CA PRO A 669 -21.13 -6.85 9.61
C PRO A 669 -20.05 -5.97 10.25
N ILE A 670 -19.21 -5.28 9.48
CA ILE A 670 -18.17 -4.38 10.00
C ILE A 670 -18.74 -3.31 10.93
N PHE A 671 -19.98 -2.87 10.72
CA PHE A 671 -20.63 -1.87 11.57
C PHE A 671 -21.17 -2.40 12.91
N LEU A 672 -21.24 -3.73 13.08
CA LEU A 672 -21.83 -4.37 14.26
C LEU A 672 -21.07 -4.03 15.54
N THR A 673 -19.75 -4.18 15.53
CA THR A 673 -18.90 -3.98 16.73
C THR A 673 -18.98 -2.53 17.21
N GLY A 674 -18.82 -1.57 16.29
CA GLY A 674 -18.88 -0.15 16.60
C GLY A 674 -20.24 0.31 17.11
N THR A 675 -21.33 -0.20 16.51
CA THR A 675 -22.69 0.07 16.97
C THR A 675 -22.93 -0.51 18.36
N THR A 676 -22.43 -1.72 18.63
CA THR A 676 -22.51 -2.36 19.96
C THR A 676 -21.74 -1.58 21.01
N ILE A 677 -20.49 -1.19 20.74
CA ILE A 677 -19.67 -0.37 21.66
C ILE A 677 -20.42 0.92 22.00
N LEU A 678 -20.94 1.63 20.99
CA LEU A 678 -21.70 2.86 21.20
C LEU A 678 -22.92 2.65 22.10
N LEU A 679 -23.74 1.62 21.83
CA LEU A 679 -24.93 1.32 22.63
C LEU A 679 -24.56 0.95 24.07
N VAL A 680 -23.49 0.17 24.28
CA VAL A 680 -22.97 -0.18 25.61
C VAL A 680 -22.60 1.08 26.42
N GLN A 681 -21.89 2.05 25.82
CA GLN A 681 -21.57 3.30 26.50
C GLN A 681 -22.81 4.12 26.86
N LEU A 682 -23.76 4.25 25.91
CA LEU A 682 -25.01 4.98 26.14
C LEU A 682 -25.84 4.35 27.24
N THR A 683 -26.00 3.02 27.24
CA THR A 683 -26.72 2.29 28.27
C THR A 683 -26.07 2.45 29.64
N ALA A 684 -24.73 2.39 29.73
CA ALA A 684 -24.02 2.62 30.99
C ALA A 684 -24.26 4.03 31.55
N LEU A 685 -24.20 5.07 30.71
CA LEU A 685 -24.48 6.44 31.13
C LEU A 685 -25.94 6.63 31.56
N CYS A 686 -26.90 5.99 30.88
CA CYS A 686 -28.30 5.98 31.28
C CYS A 686 -28.50 5.31 32.65
N ILE A 687 -27.87 4.16 32.89
CA ILE A 687 -27.92 3.46 34.18
C ILE A 687 -27.35 4.36 35.29
N ASN A 688 -26.23 5.04 35.04
CA ASN A 688 -25.63 5.96 35.99
C ASN A 688 -26.57 7.12 36.34
N LEU A 689 -27.21 7.71 35.34
CA LEU A 689 -28.15 8.82 35.52
C LEU A 689 -29.38 8.39 36.35
N LEU A 690 -29.88 7.17 36.13
CA LEU A 690 -31.05 6.63 36.84
C LEU A 690 -30.75 6.22 38.28
N ARG A 691 -29.48 5.97 38.66
CA ARG A 691 -29.10 5.49 40.00
C ARG A 691 -29.19 6.54 41.11
N TRP A 692 -29.25 7.84 40.80
CA TRP A 692 -29.34 8.94 41.79
C TRP A 692 -28.38 8.80 43.00
N GLN A 693 -27.19 8.25 42.78
CA GLN A 693 -26.12 8.15 43.77
C GLN A 693 -25.06 9.24 43.54
N PRO A 694 -24.28 9.67 44.56
CA PRO A 694 -23.18 10.61 44.37
C PRO A 694 -22.20 10.10 43.30
N LEU A 695 -21.62 11.01 42.51
CA LEU A 695 -20.69 10.73 41.41
C LEU A 695 -19.44 9.96 41.87
N GLN A 696 -19.56 8.65 42.11
CA GLN A 696 -18.42 7.74 42.11
C GLN A 696 -18.11 7.41 40.64
N GLY A 697 -16.84 7.53 40.25
CA GLY A 697 -16.40 7.18 38.89
C GLY A 697 -16.49 8.31 37.85
N VAL A 698 -16.19 9.56 38.24
CA VAL A 698 -16.14 10.73 37.32
C VAL A 698 -15.20 10.45 36.12
N GLY A 699 -14.08 9.77 36.37
CA GLY A 699 -13.13 9.41 35.32
C GLY A 699 -13.69 8.40 34.33
N GLU A 700 -14.41 7.38 34.79
CA GLU A 700 -15.10 6.39 33.96
C GLU A 700 -16.17 7.05 33.10
N VAL A 701 -16.96 7.98 33.66
CA VAL A 701 -17.94 8.76 32.92
C VAL A 701 -17.26 9.60 31.82
N PHE A 702 -16.14 10.25 32.14
CA PHE A 702 -15.34 10.97 31.15
C PHE A 702 -14.83 10.04 30.04
N CYS A 703 -14.28 8.87 30.38
CA CYS A 703 -13.80 7.89 29.40
C CYS A 703 -14.92 7.38 28.50
N SER A 704 -16.09 7.07 29.07
CA SER A 704 -17.30 6.67 28.32
C SER A 704 -17.75 7.77 27.34
N ALA A 705 -17.85 9.01 27.82
CA ALA A 705 -18.17 10.17 26.98
C ALA A 705 -17.15 10.39 25.86
N TYR A 706 -15.85 10.22 26.15
CA TYR A 706 -14.80 10.31 25.13
C TYR A 706 -14.95 9.23 24.05
N VAL A 707 -15.28 7.99 24.40
CA VAL A 707 -15.56 6.92 23.42
C VAL A 707 -16.76 7.29 22.55
N ILE A 708 -17.85 7.81 23.14
CA ILE A 708 -19.02 8.29 22.38
C ILE A 708 -18.63 9.42 21.42
N MET A 709 -17.78 10.35 21.86
CA MET A 709 -17.28 11.44 21.01
C MET A 709 -16.48 10.94 19.81
N CYS A 710 -15.65 9.90 19.97
CA CYS A 710 -15.00 9.24 18.84
C CYS A 710 -16.03 8.59 17.89
N TYR A 711 -17.11 8.03 18.43
CA TYR A 711 -18.20 7.38 17.69
C TYR A 711 -19.33 8.32 17.27
N LEU A 712 -19.11 9.64 17.28
CA LEU A 712 -20.12 10.61 16.86
C LEU A 712 -20.74 10.34 15.47
N PRO A 713 -20.00 9.84 14.45
CA PRO A 713 -20.61 9.43 13.18
C PRO A 713 -21.64 8.29 13.33
N PHE A 714 -21.37 7.29 14.17
CA PHE A 714 -22.29 6.19 14.46
C PHE A 714 -23.49 6.68 15.27
N LEU A 715 -23.27 7.58 16.23
CA LEU A 715 -24.35 8.20 17.01
C LEU A 715 -25.32 8.95 16.11
N LYS A 716 -24.81 9.75 15.17
CA LYS A 716 -25.64 10.38 14.13
C LYS A 716 -26.36 9.33 13.29
N GLY A 717 -25.68 8.24 12.93
CA GLY A 717 -26.25 7.13 12.17
C GLY A 717 -27.45 6.43 12.82
N LEU A 718 -27.54 6.39 14.15
CA LEU A 718 -28.69 5.80 14.85
C LEU A 718 -30.02 6.53 14.58
N PHE A 719 -29.96 7.83 14.30
CA PHE A 719 -31.15 8.69 14.15
C PHE A 719 -31.41 9.11 12.68
N ARG A 720 -30.57 8.68 11.74
CA ARG A 720 -30.68 9.02 10.32
C ARG A 720 -31.44 7.92 9.57
N LYS A 721 -31.89 8.25 8.35
CA LYS A 721 -32.62 7.34 7.45
C LYS A 721 -31.86 7.13 6.14
N GLY A 722 -32.23 6.08 5.41
CA GLY A 722 -31.60 5.71 4.13
C GLY A 722 -30.12 5.34 4.31
N LYS A 723 -29.30 5.62 3.31
CA LYS A 723 -27.87 5.28 3.29
C LYS A 723 -27.03 5.90 4.42
N TYR A 724 -27.54 6.94 5.09
CA TYR A 724 -26.86 7.60 6.21
C TYR A 724 -27.28 7.07 7.60
N GLY A 725 -28.28 6.18 7.65
CA GLY A 725 -28.77 5.55 8.87
C GLY A 725 -28.20 4.15 9.04
N ILE A 726 -27.85 3.76 10.28
CA ILE A 726 -27.44 2.38 10.57
C ILE A 726 -28.64 1.45 10.32
N PRO A 727 -28.49 0.34 9.57
CA PRO A 727 -29.60 -0.57 9.31
C PRO A 727 -30.23 -1.10 10.60
N LEU A 728 -31.56 -1.20 10.60
CA LEU A 728 -32.33 -1.71 11.75
C LEU A 728 -31.85 -3.11 12.18
N SER A 729 -31.50 -3.97 11.21
CA SER A 729 -30.94 -5.29 11.47
C SER A 729 -29.65 -5.23 12.31
N THR A 730 -28.75 -4.30 12.00
CA THR A 730 -27.51 -4.05 12.75
C THR A 730 -27.79 -3.49 14.13
N ILE A 731 -28.73 -2.55 14.25
CA ILE A 731 -29.15 -1.98 15.55
C ILE A 731 -29.73 -3.08 16.45
N CYS A 732 -30.66 -3.89 15.96
CA CYS A 732 -31.26 -4.99 16.72
C CYS A 732 -30.22 -6.00 17.20
N LYS A 733 -29.31 -6.45 16.33
CA LYS A 733 -28.21 -7.35 16.71
C LYS A 733 -27.31 -6.71 17.79
N SER A 734 -26.99 -5.42 17.63
CA SER A 734 -26.18 -4.68 18.60
C SER A 734 -26.87 -4.51 19.95
N MET A 735 -28.20 -4.31 19.96
CA MET A 735 -29.00 -4.24 21.19
C MET A 735 -29.00 -5.56 21.95
N VAL A 736 -29.10 -6.70 21.25
CA VAL A 736 -29.00 -8.03 21.87
C VAL A 736 -27.62 -8.20 22.53
N LEU A 737 -26.54 -7.87 21.82
CA LEU A 737 -25.18 -7.93 22.38
C LEU A 737 -25.01 -6.99 23.59
N THR A 738 -25.58 -5.79 23.51
CA THR A 738 -25.57 -4.81 24.61
C THR A 738 -26.32 -5.35 25.83
N PHE A 739 -27.49 -5.95 25.64
CA PHE A 739 -28.27 -6.55 26.72
C PHE A 739 -27.51 -7.71 27.38
N LEU A 740 -26.89 -8.58 26.57
CA LEU A 740 -26.05 -9.66 27.08
C LEU A 740 -24.89 -9.11 27.91
N PHE A 741 -24.19 -8.08 27.43
CA PHE A 741 -23.12 -7.42 28.16
C PHE A 741 -23.60 -6.89 29.52
N VAL A 742 -24.70 -6.14 29.53
CA VAL A 742 -25.28 -5.60 30.77
C VAL A 742 -25.69 -6.73 31.72
N HIS A 743 -26.31 -7.79 31.22
CA HIS A 743 -26.69 -8.95 32.02
C HIS A 743 -25.48 -9.63 32.67
N PHE A 744 -24.37 -9.80 31.94
CA PHE A 744 -23.13 -10.34 32.50
C PHE A 744 -22.51 -9.42 33.57
N CYS A 745 -22.55 -8.09 33.35
CA CYS A 745 -22.11 -7.12 34.35
C CYS A 745 -22.94 -7.24 35.64
N SER A 746 -24.27 -7.25 35.52
CA SER A 746 -25.19 -7.33 36.65
C SER A 746 -25.09 -8.64 37.44
N ARG A 747 -24.75 -9.76 36.79
CA ARG A 747 -24.47 -11.02 37.50
C ARG A 747 -23.18 -10.96 38.30
N SER A 748 -22.15 -10.31 37.75
CA SER A 748 -20.85 -10.17 38.43
C SER A 748 -20.96 -9.36 39.72
N THR A 749 -21.89 -8.40 39.81
CA THR A 749 -22.20 -7.64 41.03
C THR A 749 -22.97 -8.41 42.10
N ILE A 750 -23.58 -9.55 41.77
CA ILE A 750 -24.38 -10.36 42.72
C ILE A 750 -23.51 -11.44 43.39
N THR A 751 -22.37 -11.78 42.79
CA THR A 751 -21.49 -12.90 43.21
C THR A 751 -20.18 -12.47 43.87
N GLY A 752 -19.91 -11.16 43.98
CA GLY A 752 -18.74 -10.60 44.68
C GLY A 752 -19.19 -9.64 45.76
#